data_AF-A0A2W6D4C2-F1
#
_entry.id   AF-A0A2W6D4C2-F1
#
_cell.length_a   1.000
_cell.length_b   1.000
_cell.length_c   1.000
_cell.angle_alpha   90.00
_cell.angle_beta   90.00
_cell.angle_gamma   90.00
#
_symmetry.space_group_name_H-M   'P 1'
#
loop_
_entity.id
_entity.type
_entity.pdbx_description
1 polymer ?
#
loop_
_entity_poly.entity_id
_entity_poly.type
_entity_poly.pdbx_seq_one_letter_code
_entity_poly.pdbx_strand_id
1 'polypeptide(L)'
;MTQFSPDEIRQAAQSPRWAALSQLDAVAADLHNYDRFLVREPRLLVPIDVQALVVRAGSNDTEPMLRLPFRDGQVRPPATDLTDAGTPRLPGVHLLWSVPAALSRGKLVDDPLGPGDVTRRRLDLPVLPDRWTVLRLAVLVGSTEPMVTGWVIEADAGSITPLADWPATATNAVTVAPEIPHAQLNVHVGGANWVQSYDAALGRFALHDSLVDLAGVEVAGDALGYLVAGWWSASTDDPLNGVGTDVGYRQRLRELGWNDPDHPSSDASRRDEASNRYRTAKTFGMTSPQRYTQAVLPAKGKAAASSGGSGLVAPAARMLNPALSGFLAEAVTAAQLPQAPTRTTLLHGRLHGVPLNGAPDAETRPGRDALRVVLGSNIPDLAASLAVSGTGLGTADQDARRAAERLLAAFSAGLIMRIGETDAWADIAEYEHAHGFGSLPGGAEGADRFVDKPGSTADPGAGLRRGKATPRSRAIPKAAPSATILYSAIERPGVAAVRHSIEKNRFVASELYDGPLFSVPPTPPATVREVVRPAPRFHQPAAPVVAVAGGGRALSAVEREEADGALMCRLSDQVSRGHAGVLPADELLTTIGSAAVPDEVLSLAREALAEDPYLASWRADRATPRGFDRGAAMARFVAEAAVAHSYYAADNKSISSYLGTDVSSAATRQIATEGLLRMSLSQGVWTHPEGVTMWGQPWRPMFCDWEIALDLGALEGWSLDGVDLDPGTPAPAMPEALTMSGRSSLVTGVAGAMAAGLTQRAGEERPRGPG
;
A
#
# COMPACT_ATOMS: atom_id res chain seq x y z
N MET A 1 -13.46 -26.62 44.43
CA MET A 1 -14.57 -27.02 43.53
C MET A 1 -15.59 -27.87 44.29
N THR A 2 -16.34 -27.30 45.24
CA THR A 2 -17.23 -28.06 46.16
C THR A 2 -18.64 -27.45 46.32
N GLN A 3 -19.06 -26.55 45.43
CA GLN A 3 -20.31 -25.78 45.60
C GLN A 3 -21.53 -26.27 44.80
N PHE A 4 -21.41 -27.27 43.92
CA PHE A 4 -22.52 -27.72 43.07
C PHE A 4 -22.76 -29.22 43.22
N SER A 5 -24.03 -29.62 43.32
CA SER A 5 -24.41 -31.03 43.38
C SER A 5 -24.22 -31.71 42.01
N PRO A 6 -23.93 -33.03 41.96
CA PRO A 6 -23.75 -33.75 40.71
C PRO A 6 -24.94 -33.68 39.74
N ASP A 7 -26.17 -33.53 40.28
CA ASP A 7 -27.38 -33.44 39.48
C ASP A 7 -27.59 -32.03 38.90
N GLU A 8 -27.21 -30.98 39.62
CA GLU A 8 -27.18 -29.60 39.09
C GLU A 8 -26.16 -29.47 37.95
N ILE A 9 -24.99 -30.10 38.10
CA ILE A 9 -23.98 -30.16 37.03
C ILE A 9 -24.54 -30.91 35.82
N ARG A 10 -25.26 -32.02 36.01
CA ARG A 10 -25.84 -32.81 34.92
C ARG A 10 -26.96 -32.08 34.17
N GLN A 11 -27.83 -31.34 34.89
CA GLN A 11 -28.85 -30.50 34.28
C GLN A 11 -28.25 -29.30 33.56
N ALA A 12 -27.27 -28.63 34.16
CA ALA A 12 -26.54 -27.55 33.51
C ALA A 12 -25.87 -28.05 32.23
N ALA A 13 -25.25 -29.24 32.26
CA ALA A 13 -24.56 -29.86 31.13
C ALA A 13 -25.43 -30.13 29.90
N GLN A 14 -26.74 -30.29 30.10
CA GLN A 14 -27.72 -30.52 29.03
C GLN A 14 -28.34 -29.22 28.49
N SER A 15 -28.04 -28.07 29.09
CA SER A 15 -28.58 -26.80 28.65
C SER A 15 -27.93 -26.33 27.33
N PRO A 16 -28.67 -25.64 26.45
CA PRO A 16 -28.09 -25.01 25.26
C PRO A 16 -26.97 -24.03 25.60
N ARG A 17 -27.02 -23.39 26.78
CA ARG A 17 -25.98 -22.49 27.29
C ARG A 17 -24.69 -23.23 27.65
N TRP A 18 -24.78 -24.40 28.26
CA TRP A 18 -23.61 -25.22 28.55
C TRP A 18 -23.02 -25.85 27.28
N ALA A 19 -23.87 -26.35 26.37
CA ALA A 19 -23.42 -26.81 25.07
C ALA A 19 -22.68 -25.69 24.32
N ALA A 20 -23.20 -24.46 24.35
CA ALA A 20 -22.56 -23.29 23.75
C ALA A 20 -21.28 -22.84 24.48
N LEU A 21 -21.20 -22.95 25.82
CA LEU A 21 -19.97 -22.73 26.60
C LEU A 21 -18.91 -23.80 26.31
N SER A 22 -19.30 -25.06 26.15
CA SER A 22 -18.41 -26.16 25.81
C SER A 22 -17.93 -26.13 24.36
N GLN A 23 -18.74 -25.57 23.45
CA GLN A 23 -18.38 -25.36 22.04
C GLN A 23 -17.54 -24.12 21.80
N LEU A 24 -17.53 -23.21 22.77
CA LEU A 24 -16.75 -21.99 22.65
C LEU A 24 -15.25 -22.28 22.75
N ASP A 25 -14.84 -23.30 23.53
CA ASP A 25 -13.43 -23.49 23.98
C ASP A 25 -12.78 -22.16 24.46
N ALA A 26 -13.63 -21.17 24.73
CA ALA A 26 -13.36 -19.77 24.94
C ALA A 26 -13.67 -19.50 26.39
N VAL A 27 -12.72 -18.89 27.05
CA VAL A 27 -12.71 -18.72 28.49
C VAL A 27 -13.87 -17.78 28.85
N ALA A 28 -14.43 -17.88 30.05
CA ALA A 28 -15.42 -16.92 30.54
C ALA A 28 -14.97 -15.44 30.38
N ALA A 29 -13.66 -15.20 30.29
CA ALA A 29 -13.03 -13.92 29.96
C ALA A 29 -13.38 -13.40 28.55
N ASP A 30 -13.55 -14.27 27.55
CA ASP A 30 -13.85 -13.88 26.17
C ASP A 30 -15.28 -13.32 26.03
N LEU A 31 -16.19 -13.72 26.92
CA LEU A 31 -17.53 -13.15 27.02
C LEU A 31 -17.53 -11.78 27.74
N HIS A 32 -16.60 -11.54 28.67
CA HIS A 32 -16.52 -10.31 29.43
C HIS A 32 -16.13 -9.11 28.56
N ASN A 33 -15.20 -9.31 27.62
CA ASN A 33 -14.66 -8.27 26.75
C ASN A 33 -15.08 -8.46 25.28
N TYR A 34 -16.24 -9.05 25.01
CA TYR A 34 -16.67 -9.26 23.63
C TYR A 34 -17.08 -7.94 22.95
N ASP A 35 -16.37 -7.57 21.89
CA ASP A 35 -16.76 -6.44 21.05
C ASP A 35 -17.88 -6.86 20.07
N ARG A 36 -19.05 -6.26 20.25
CA ARG A 36 -20.24 -6.45 19.40
C ARG A 36 -20.15 -5.75 18.05
N PHE A 37 -19.21 -4.83 17.86
CA PHE A 37 -19.04 -4.07 16.62
C PHE A 37 -17.93 -4.64 15.73
N LEU A 38 -17.14 -5.56 16.26
CA LEU A 38 -16.09 -6.22 15.51
C LEU A 38 -16.66 -7.22 14.50
N VAL A 39 -16.35 -7.00 13.22
CA VAL A 39 -16.61 -7.97 12.14
C VAL A 39 -15.67 -9.16 12.32
N ARG A 40 -16.15 -10.40 12.29
CA ARG A 40 -15.30 -11.61 12.50
C ARG A 40 -15.16 -12.49 11.26
N GLU A 41 -15.28 -11.89 10.09
CA GLU A 41 -15.04 -12.57 8.82
C GLU A 41 -13.54 -12.74 8.56
N PRO A 42 -13.11 -13.77 7.81
CA PRO A 42 -11.70 -14.00 7.52
C PRO A 42 -11.01 -12.77 6.94
N ARG A 43 -9.76 -12.55 7.35
CA ARG A 43 -9.02 -11.35 6.95
C ARG A 43 -7.93 -11.62 5.92
N LEU A 44 -7.69 -10.61 5.08
CA LEU A 44 -6.43 -10.45 4.37
C LEU A 44 -5.44 -9.78 5.33
N LEU A 45 -4.33 -10.45 5.57
CA LEU A 45 -3.23 -10.01 6.40
C LEU A 45 -2.24 -9.24 5.53
N VAL A 46 -2.14 -7.93 5.78
CA VAL A 46 -1.29 -7.01 5.04
C VAL A 46 -0.10 -6.63 5.94
N PRO A 47 1.14 -6.93 5.53
CA PRO A 47 2.32 -6.65 6.32
C PRO A 47 2.61 -5.14 6.45
N ILE A 48 3.14 -4.71 7.61
CA ILE A 48 3.64 -3.36 7.89
C ILE A 48 4.95 -3.41 8.68
N ASP A 49 5.81 -2.41 8.47
CA ASP A 49 7.09 -2.30 9.19
C ASP A 49 6.87 -1.71 10.58
N VAL A 50 7.38 -2.38 11.61
CA VAL A 50 7.29 -1.98 13.02
C VAL A 50 8.69 -1.83 13.58
N GLN A 51 8.98 -0.66 14.13
CA GLN A 51 10.32 -0.28 14.53
C GLN A 51 10.28 0.29 15.94
N ALA A 52 11.36 0.06 16.70
CA ALA A 52 11.43 0.48 18.09
C ALA A 52 12.74 1.18 18.41
N LEU A 53 12.61 2.41 18.89
CA LEU A 53 13.70 3.13 19.51
C LEU A 53 13.75 2.78 21.00
N VAL A 54 14.85 2.19 21.47
CA VAL A 54 15.05 1.91 22.89
C VAL A 54 15.78 3.08 23.52
N VAL A 55 15.27 3.55 24.67
CA VAL A 55 15.85 4.64 25.46
C VAL A 55 16.07 4.12 26.87
N ARG A 56 17.32 4.09 27.33
CA ARG A 56 17.64 3.45 28.62
C ARG A 56 17.25 4.32 29.82
N ALA A 57 16.93 3.64 30.93
CA ALA A 57 16.80 4.28 32.24
C ALA A 57 18.19 4.57 32.82
N GLY A 58 18.46 5.82 33.20
CA GLY A 58 19.73 6.26 33.79
C GLY A 58 20.46 7.34 32.99
N SER A 59 21.63 7.78 33.44
CA SER A 59 22.39 8.92 32.89
C SER A 59 23.08 8.67 31.53
N ASN A 60 22.94 7.48 30.94
CA ASN A 60 23.79 7.05 29.82
C ASN A 60 23.13 7.16 28.45
N ASP A 61 21.82 7.43 28.35
CA ASP A 61 21.10 7.64 27.09
C ASP A 61 20.49 9.04 27.06
N THR A 62 21.37 10.02 26.86
CA THR A 62 21.01 11.45 26.81
C THR A 62 21.00 11.97 25.38
N GLU A 63 20.92 11.10 24.38
CA GLU A 63 20.94 11.54 22.98
C GLU A 63 19.73 12.44 22.73
N PRO A 64 19.95 13.73 22.44
CA PRO A 64 18.86 14.66 22.30
C PRO A 64 18.17 14.39 20.96
N MET A 65 16.84 14.33 21.01
CA MET A 65 16.02 14.02 19.84
C MET A 65 15.10 15.18 19.56
N LEU A 66 15.15 15.62 18.32
CA LEU A 66 14.28 16.65 17.80
C LEU A 66 12.83 16.18 17.84
N ARG A 67 11.92 17.08 18.25
CA ARG A 67 10.49 16.80 18.35
C ARG A 67 9.77 17.40 17.15
N LEU A 68 9.06 16.55 16.42
CA LEU A 68 8.28 16.94 15.25
C LEU A 68 6.80 16.76 15.56
N PRO A 69 6.11 17.80 16.07
CA PRO A 69 4.73 17.68 16.52
C PRO A 69 3.76 17.59 15.33
N PHE A 70 2.57 17.07 15.63
CA PHE A 70 1.44 17.04 14.72
C PHE A 70 1.00 18.47 14.34
N ARG A 71 0.78 18.75 13.06
CA ARG A 71 0.22 20.04 12.62
C ARG A 71 -1.31 19.99 12.67
N ASP A 72 -1.91 20.80 13.53
CA ASP A 72 -3.37 20.88 13.70
C ASP A 72 -4.07 21.83 12.70
N GLY A 73 -3.32 22.42 11.76
CA GLY A 73 -3.84 23.32 10.73
C GLY A 73 -4.38 24.66 11.23
N GLN A 74 -4.49 24.86 12.55
CA GLN A 74 -5.00 26.08 13.18
C GLN A 74 -3.87 27.07 13.49
N VAL A 75 -2.64 26.59 13.64
CA VAL A 75 -1.48 27.40 14.02
C VAL A 75 -0.45 27.40 12.89
N ARG A 76 0.00 28.60 12.48
CA ARG A 76 1.16 28.73 11.59
C ARG A 76 2.34 28.01 12.28
N PRO A 77 3.01 27.05 11.63
CA PRO A 77 4.11 26.35 12.27
C PRO A 77 5.16 27.37 12.74
N PRO A 78 5.71 27.20 13.96
CA PRO A 78 6.79 28.06 14.42
C PRO A 78 7.95 28.02 13.43
N ALA A 79 8.73 29.10 13.38
CA ALA A 79 9.93 29.13 12.57
C ALA A 79 10.84 27.95 12.94
N THR A 80 11.44 27.31 11.93
CA THR A 80 12.38 26.22 12.17
C THR A 80 13.61 26.76 12.88
N ASP A 81 13.82 26.35 14.13
CA ASP A 81 15.07 26.60 14.84
C ASP A 81 16.10 25.56 14.41
N LEU A 82 17.08 25.99 13.63
CA LEU A 82 18.19 25.17 13.15
C LEU A 82 19.21 24.84 14.26
N THR A 83 19.10 25.50 15.42
CA THR A 83 19.99 25.31 16.57
C THR A 83 19.38 24.46 17.68
N ASP A 84 18.12 24.02 17.51
CA ASP A 84 17.46 23.13 18.46
C ASP A 84 18.16 21.76 18.48
N ALA A 85 18.93 21.52 19.54
CA ALA A 85 19.59 20.24 19.76
C ALA A 85 18.60 19.10 20.03
N GLY A 86 17.34 19.41 20.36
CA GLY A 86 16.33 18.45 20.77
C GLY A 86 16.38 18.13 22.26
N THR A 87 15.50 17.22 22.68
CA THR A 87 15.40 16.78 24.09
C THR A 87 15.51 15.27 24.19
N PRO A 88 16.24 14.72 25.18
CA PRO A 88 16.26 13.29 25.44
C PRO A 88 14.84 12.75 25.64
N ARG A 89 14.61 11.50 25.22
CA ARG A 89 13.34 10.82 25.42
C ARG A 89 13.23 10.21 26.81
N LEU A 90 11.99 9.92 27.22
CA LEU A 90 11.76 9.18 28.45
C LEU A 90 12.31 7.76 28.29
N PRO A 91 12.83 7.15 29.37
CA PRO A 91 13.20 5.74 29.32
C PRO A 91 12.05 4.82 28.89
N GLY A 92 12.39 3.75 28.18
CA GLY A 92 11.45 2.75 27.68
C GLY A 92 11.63 2.47 26.18
N VAL A 93 10.60 1.90 25.58
CA VAL A 93 10.55 1.53 24.16
C VAL A 93 9.56 2.43 23.44
N HIS A 94 10.05 3.13 22.42
CA HIS A 94 9.28 4.02 21.57
C HIS A 94 9.02 3.33 20.23
N LEU A 95 7.81 2.79 20.07
CA LEU A 95 7.36 2.09 18.87
C LEU A 95 6.83 3.07 17.84
N LEU A 96 7.18 2.87 16.57
CA LEU A 96 6.61 3.55 15.41
C LEU A 96 6.41 2.50 14.32
N TRP A 97 5.29 2.57 13.61
CA TRP A 97 5.05 1.67 12.49
C TRP A 97 4.55 2.39 11.24
N SER A 98 4.85 1.80 10.10
CA SER A 98 4.50 2.35 8.81
C SER A 98 3.09 1.99 8.40
N VAL A 99 2.53 2.81 7.52
CA VAL A 99 1.27 2.55 6.84
C VAL A 99 1.61 2.07 5.41
N PRO A 100 0.93 1.05 4.87
CA PRO A 100 1.16 0.60 3.51
C PRO A 100 1.08 1.73 2.49
N ALA A 101 1.96 1.74 1.49
CA ALA A 101 2.02 2.81 0.50
C ALA A 101 0.72 2.96 -0.29
N ALA A 102 -0.01 1.85 -0.50
CA ALA A 102 -1.38 1.82 -1.00
C ALA A 102 -2.31 2.87 -0.36
N LEU A 103 -2.24 3.05 0.96
CA LEU A 103 -3.10 3.97 1.72
C LEU A 103 -2.60 5.42 1.68
N SER A 104 -1.42 5.65 1.12
CA SER A 104 -0.86 6.99 0.86
C SER A 104 -1.22 7.52 -0.53
N ARG A 105 -1.86 6.70 -1.39
CA ARG A 105 -2.25 7.08 -2.76
C ARG A 105 -3.65 7.68 -2.76
N GLY A 106 -3.78 8.90 -3.25
CA GLY A 106 -5.06 9.60 -3.40
C GLY A 106 -5.50 9.75 -4.84
N LYS A 107 -6.77 10.12 -5.03
CA LYS A 107 -7.34 10.48 -6.34
C LYS A 107 -7.66 11.96 -6.36
N LEU A 108 -7.36 12.62 -7.47
CA LEU A 108 -7.86 13.98 -7.69
C LEU A 108 -9.36 13.91 -8.01
N VAL A 109 -10.18 14.47 -7.13
CA VAL A 109 -11.63 14.60 -7.27
C VAL A 109 -11.99 16.06 -7.46
N ASP A 110 -13.16 16.33 -8.04
CA ASP A 110 -13.64 17.71 -8.15
C ASP A 110 -13.89 18.29 -6.76
N ASP A 111 -13.54 19.56 -6.57
CA ASP A 111 -13.91 20.26 -5.36
C ASP A 111 -15.45 20.39 -5.30
N PRO A 112 -16.10 19.90 -4.23
CA PRO A 112 -17.55 20.07 -4.07
C PRO A 112 -17.99 21.54 -4.05
N LEU A 113 -17.09 22.47 -3.73
CA LEU A 113 -17.34 23.92 -3.79
C LEU A 113 -17.17 24.52 -5.20
N GLY A 114 -16.68 23.75 -6.17
CA GLY A 114 -16.52 24.14 -7.58
C GLY A 114 -16.60 22.95 -8.55
N PRO A 115 -17.77 22.29 -8.69
CA PRO A 115 -17.90 21.09 -9.53
C PRO A 115 -17.56 21.38 -10.99
N GLY A 116 -16.69 20.55 -11.60
CA GLY A 116 -16.27 20.68 -13.00
C GLY A 116 -15.16 21.71 -13.28
N ASP A 117 -14.69 22.46 -12.27
CA ASP A 117 -13.53 23.32 -12.40
C ASP A 117 -12.24 22.50 -12.28
N VAL A 118 -11.62 22.20 -13.43
CA VAL A 118 -10.36 21.44 -13.50
C VAL A 118 -9.20 22.10 -12.77
N THR A 119 -9.31 23.39 -12.43
CA THR A 119 -8.29 24.14 -11.66
C THR A 119 -8.48 23.99 -10.14
N ARG A 120 -9.64 23.50 -9.70
CA ARG A 120 -10.00 23.28 -8.28
C ARG A 120 -10.29 21.81 -8.03
N ARG A 121 -9.28 20.97 -8.21
CA ARG A 121 -9.35 19.56 -7.82
C ARG A 121 -8.81 19.37 -6.42
N ARG A 122 -9.51 18.56 -5.63
CA ARG A 122 -9.14 18.11 -4.29
C ARG A 122 -8.41 16.78 -4.37
N LEU A 123 -7.40 16.58 -3.53
CA LEU A 123 -6.83 15.25 -3.29
C LEU A 123 -7.73 14.49 -2.30
N ASP A 124 -8.37 13.43 -2.76
CA ASP A 124 -9.13 12.50 -1.94
C ASP A 124 -8.23 11.35 -1.50
N LEU A 125 -8.04 11.20 -0.19
CA LEU A 125 -7.16 10.20 0.41
C LEU A 125 -7.99 9.15 1.16
N PRO A 126 -7.56 7.87 1.15
CA PRO A 126 -8.15 6.84 1.99
C PRO A 126 -8.08 7.20 3.48
N VAL A 127 -9.10 6.79 4.23
CA VAL A 127 -9.09 6.82 5.70
C VAL A 127 -8.18 5.70 6.20
N LEU A 128 -7.30 6.02 7.14
CA LEU A 128 -6.38 5.07 7.77
C LEU A 128 -7.09 4.24 8.84
N PRO A 129 -6.52 3.09 9.25
CA PRO A 129 -7.08 2.32 10.35
C PRO A 129 -7.14 3.15 11.63
N ASP A 130 -8.31 3.18 12.25
CA ASP A 130 -8.61 3.92 13.47
C ASP A 130 -8.46 3.08 14.74
N ARG A 131 -8.27 1.76 14.61
CA ARG A 131 -8.04 0.85 15.74
C ARG A 131 -6.74 0.08 15.56
N TRP A 132 -5.90 0.12 16.58
CA TRP A 132 -4.63 -0.61 16.62
C TRP A 132 -4.49 -1.37 17.92
N THR A 133 -4.03 -2.62 17.87
CA THR A 133 -3.60 -3.38 19.03
C THR A 133 -2.09 -3.52 19.01
N VAL A 134 -1.46 -3.24 20.13
CA VAL A 134 -0.04 -3.46 20.36
C VAL A 134 0.10 -4.48 21.48
N LEU A 135 0.84 -5.56 21.25
CA LEU A 135 1.19 -6.56 22.25
C LEU A 135 2.70 -6.57 22.46
N ARG A 136 3.13 -6.50 23.71
CA ARG A 136 4.47 -6.89 24.13
C ARG A 136 4.45 -8.34 24.57
N LEU A 137 5.37 -9.12 24.03
CA LEU A 137 5.57 -10.53 24.31
C LEU A 137 6.90 -10.68 25.07
N ALA A 138 6.83 -11.02 26.35
CA ALA A 138 8.00 -11.21 27.20
C ALA A 138 7.98 -12.62 27.80
N VAL A 139 9.05 -13.39 27.63
CA VAL A 139 9.18 -14.70 28.29
C VAL A 139 10.10 -14.54 29.48
N LEU A 140 9.59 -14.65 30.69
CA LEU A 140 10.42 -14.56 31.89
C LEU A 140 11.31 -15.80 32.01
N VAL A 141 12.55 -15.62 32.49
CA VAL A 141 13.46 -16.75 32.71
C VAL A 141 12.80 -17.74 33.69
N GLY A 142 12.73 -19.02 33.28
CA GLY A 142 12.09 -20.09 34.06
C GLY A 142 10.57 -20.19 33.93
N SER A 143 9.92 -19.28 33.20
CA SER A 143 8.47 -19.36 32.95
C SER A 143 8.14 -20.33 31.81
N THR A 144 7.08 -21.13 31.96
CA THR A 144 6.53 -21.97 30.89
C THR A 144 5.59 -21.19 29.97
N GLU A 145 5.06 -20.07 30.43
CA GLU A 145 4.11 -19.23 29.69
C GLU A 145 4.71 -17.82 29.44
N PRO A 146 4.48 -17.24 28.26
CA PRO A 146 4.84 -15.85 27.99
C PRO A 146 3.95 -14.90 28.79
N MET A 147 4.53 -13.80 29.26
CA MET A 147 3.79 -12.65 29.74
C MET A 147 3.40 -11.76 28.55
N VAL A 148 2.09 -11.54 28.38
CA VAL A 148 1.53 -10.69 27.33
C VAL A 148 0.98 -9.42 27.95
N THR A 149 1.53 -8.27 27.56
CA THR A 149 1.00 -6.95 27.92
C THR A 149 0.46 -6.31 26.65
N GLY A 150 -0.79 -5.85 26.67
CA GLY A 150 -1.47 -5.36 25.47
C GLY A 150 -2.12 -3.99 25.66
N TRP A 151 -2.21 -3.24 24.57
CA TRP A 151 -2.89 -1.95 24.49
C TRP A 151 -3.72 -1.86 23.21
N VAL A 152 -4.84 -1.16 23.27
CA VAL A 152 -5.65 -0.75 22.13
C VAL A 152 -5.58 0.76 21.98
N ILE A 153 -5.22 1.21 20.79
CA ILE A 153 -5.11 2.62 20.42
C ILE A 153 -6.29 2.96 19.52
N GLU A 154 -7.01 4.02 19.88
CA GLU A 154 -8.03 4.65 19.04
C GLU A 154 -7.38 5.86 18.36
N ALA A 155 -6.92 5.69 17.12
CA ALA A 155 -6.06 6.66 16.44
C ALA A 155 -6.80 7.96 16.05
N ASP A 156 -8.12 7.91 15.90
CA ASP A 156 -8.97 9.09 15.74
C ASP A 156 -9.02 9.89 17.05
N ALA A 157 -9.33 9.23 18.17
CA ALA A 157 -9.44 9.86 19.49
C ALA A 157 -8.09 10.24 20.13
N GLY A 158 -6.99 9.61 19.71
CA GLY A 158 -5.68 9.77 20.35
C GLY A 158 -5.60 9.16 21.75
N SER A 159 -6.45 8.16 22.03
CA SER A 159 -6.53 7.44 23.32
C SER A 159 -5.85 6.07 23.24
N ILE A 160 -5.28 5.66 24.36
CA ILE A 160 -4.65 4.34 24.54
C ILE A 160 -5.31 3.68 25.76
N THR A 161 -5.84 2.48 25.58
CA THR A 161 -6.52 1.69 26.62
C THR A 161 -5.79 0.37 26.82
N PRO A 162 -5.48 -0.08 28.05
CA PRO A 162 -4.98 -1.43 28.27
C PRO A 162 -5.93 -2.49 27.70
N LEU A 163 -5.40 -3.54 27.05
CA LEU A 163 -6.19 -4.56 26.35
C LEU A 163 -7.16 -5.30 27.28
N ALA A 164 -6.80 -5.46 28.55
CA ALA A 164 -7.65 -6.11 29.56
C ALA A 164 -8.92 -5.29 29.88
N ASP A 165 -8.87 -3.97 29.69
CA ASP A 165 -9.97 -3.04 29.97
C ASP A 165 -10.79 -2.69 28.70
N TRP A 166 -10.33 -3.11 27.53
CA TRP A 166 -11.01 -2.91 26.25
C TRP A 166 -12.07 -4.04 26.03
N PRO A 167 -13.31 -3.75 25.57
CA PRO A 167 -13.81 -2.53 24.93
C PRO A 167 -14.69 -1.62 25.80
N ALA A 168 -14.70 -1.77 27.15
CA ALA A 168 -15.71 -1.11 27.99
C ALA A 168 -15.15 -0.36 29.23
N THR A 169 -15.59 0.90 29.33
CA THR A 169 -15.38 1.94 30.36
C THR A 169 -13.95 2.48 30.45
N ALA A 170 -13.81 3.75 30.07
CA ALA A 170 -12.61 4.60 30.01
C ALA A 170 -11.86 4.81 31.35
N THR A 171 -11.99 3.89 32.31
CA THR A 171 -11.40 3.99 33.64
C THR A 171 -9.88 4.11 33.59
N ASN A 172 -9.23 3.45 32.62
CA ASN A 172 -7.79 3.44 32.44
C ASN A 172 -7.34 3.92 31.04
N ALA A 173 -8.23 4.54 30.26
CA ALA A 173 -7.86 5.09 28.96
C ALA A 173 -7.04 6.39 29.16
N VAL A 174 -5.90 6.49 28.49
CA VAL A 174 -5.03 7.66 28.53
C VAL A 174 -5.09 8.37 27.19
N THR A 175 -5.55 9.62 27.18
CA THR A 175 -5.48 10.48 25.99
C THR A 175 -4.09 11.09 25.89
N VAL A 176 -3.38 10.80 24.80
CA VAL A 176 -2.01 11.28 24.56
C VAL A 176 -1.93 12.24 23.37
N ALA A 177 -2.99 12.38 22.58
CA ALA A 177 -3.04 13.26 21.42
C ALA A 177 -4.45 13.86 21.23
N PRO A 178 -4.59 15.02 20.55
CA PRO A 178 -5.88 15.66 20.32
C PRO A 178 -6.74 14.87 19.33
N GLU A 179 -8.06 14.86 19.47
CA GLU A 179 -8.98 14.13 18.59
C GLU A 179 -8.93 14.64 17.13
N ILE A 180 -8.99 13.72 16.18
CA ILE A 180 -9.13 13.98 14.74
C ILE A 180 -10.46 13.37 14.29
N PRO A 181 -11.30 14.12 13.54
CA PRO A 181 -12.50 13.52 12.95
C PRO A 181 -12.15 12.29 12.13
N HIS A 182 -12.80 11.14 12.41
CA HIS A 182 -12.50 9.84 11.79
C HIS A 182 -12.31 9.92 10.26
N ALA A 183 -13.23 10.58 9.55
CA ALA A 183 -13.17 10.74 8.09
C ALA A 183 -11.97 11.57 7.58
N GLN A 184 -11.27 12.27 8.47
CA GLN A 184 -10.08 13.07 8.18
C GLN A 184 -8.79 12.37 8.61
N LEU A 185 -8.84 11.20 9.24
CA LEU A 185 -7.67 10.41 9.61
C LEU A 185 -6.99 9.84 8.36
N ASN A 186 -6.18 10.65 7.69
CA ASN A 186 -5.48 10.30 6.45
C ASN A 186 -4.00 10.70 6.53
N VAL A 187 -3.19 10.29 5.54
CA VAL A 187 -1.73 10.55 5.54
C VAL A 187 -1.33 12.02 5.47
N HIS A 188 -2.28 12.95 5.25
CA HIS A 188 -2.01 14.38 5.11
C HIS A 188 -2.47 15.22 6.31
N VAL A 189 -3.35 14.71 7.17
CA VAL A 189 -4.01 15.50 8.23
C VAL A 189 -3.04 16.19 9.20
N GLY A 190 -1.90 15.56 9.52
CA GLY A 190 -0.88 16.10 10.41
C GLY A 190 0.27 16.85 9.72
N GLY A 191 0.17 17.11 8.41
CA GLY A 191 1.24 17.67 7.59
C GLY A 191 2.15 16.60 6.95
N ALA A 192 3.20 17.05 6.25
CA ALA A 192 4.08 16.16 5.51
C ALA A 192 4.78 15.14 6.43
N ASN A 193 4.66 13.85 6.09
CA ASN A 193 5.30 12.72 6.78
C ASN A 193 4.99 12.61 8.29
N TRP A 194 3.83 13.10 8.74
CA TRP A 194 3.42 13.00 10.15
C TRP A 194 3.34 11.54 10.63
N VAL A 195 2.88 10.63 9.77
CA VAL A 195 2.80 9.18 10.04
C VAL A 195 4.17 8.53 10.21
N GLN A 196 5.26 9.21 9.82
CA GLN A 196 6.63 8.72 9.94
C GLN A 196 7.39 9.41 11.08
N SER A 197 6.78 10.39 11.73
CA SER A 197 7.41 11.18 12.79
C SER A 197 6.84 10.74 14.13
N TYR A 198 7.68 10.20 15.02
CA TYR A 198 7.22 9.60 16.28
C TYR A 198 6.29 10.53 17.08
N ASP A 199 6.68 11.79 17.30
CA ASP A 199 5.91 12.69 18.17
C ASP A 199 4.58 13.14 17.51
N ALA A 200 4.52 13.23 16.18
CA ALA A 200 3.28 13.50 15.47
C ALA A 200 2.35 12.26 15.40
N ALA A 201 2.94 11.06 15.36
CA ALA A 201 2.23 9.79 15.30
C ALA A 201 1.83 9.23 16.68
N LEU A 202 2.32 9.81 17.78
CA LEU A 202 2.08 9.32 19.14
C LEU A 202 0.58 9.26 19.45
N GLY A 203 0.11 8.12 19.95
CA GLY A 203 -1.32 7.86 20.18
C GLY A 203 -2.10 7.49 18.92
N ARG A 204 -1.40 7.20 17.81
CA ARG A 204 -1.98 6.77 16.54
C ARG A 204 -1.19 5.63 15.94
N PHE A 205 -0.05 5.95 15.34
CA PHE A 205 0.88 5.01 14.71
C PHE A 205 2.19 4.87 15.52
N ALA A 206 2.16 5.30 16.77
CA ALA A 206 3.27 5.20 17.70
C ALA A 206 2.79 5.03 19.15
N LEU A 207 3.58 4.30 19.93
CA LEU A 207 3.33 3.99 21.35
C LEU A 207 4.62 4.18 22.16
N HIS A 208 4.48 4.58 23.44
CA HIS A 208 5.56 4.50 24.42
C HIS A 208 5.25 3.39 25.42
N ASP A 209 6.12 2.39 25.50
CA ASP A 209 6.11 1.39 26.56
C ASP A 209 7.21 1.74 27.58
N SER A 210 6.80 2.09 28.80
CA SER A 210 7.71 2.48 29.88
C SER A 210 8.55 1.33 30.45
N LEU A 211 8.17 0.07 30.20
CA LEU A 211 8.77 -1.13 30.79
C LEU A 211 8.79 -1.17 32.34
N VAL A 212 8.03 -0.31 33.01
CA VAL A 212 8.04 -0.20 34.48
C VAL A 212 7.65 -1.52 35.15
N ASP A 213 6.77 -2.29 34.54
CA ASP A 213 6.32 -3.59 35.04
C ASP A 213 7.33 -4.73 34.85
N LEU A 214 8.38 -4.50 34.06
CA LEU A 214 9.52 -5.41 33.86
C LEU A 214 10.77 -5.00 34.65
N ALA A 215 10.68 -4.00 35.51
CA ALA A 215 11.82 -3.52 36.29
C ALA A 215 12.39 -4.64 37.19
N GLY A 216 13.67 -4.98 36.99
CA GLY A 216 14.37 -6.02 37.77
C GLY A 216 14.01 -7.46 37.38
N VAL A 217 13.31 -7.65 36.26
CA VAL A 217 12.92 -8.97 35.76
C VAL A 217 13.89 -9.42 34.66
N GLU A 218 14.29 -10.68 34.70
CA GLU A 218 15.08 -11.30 33.63
C GLU A 218 14.17 -11.97 32.60
N VAL A 219 14.44 -11.72 31.31
CA VAL A 219 13.70 -12.31 30.18
C VAL A 219 14.60 -13.24 29.36
N ALA A 220 14.00 -14.31 28.85
CA ALA A 220 14.69 -15.29 28.01
C ALA A 220 15.25 -14.61 26.75
N GLY A 221 16.53 -14.87 26.47
CA GLY A 221 17.23 -14.24 25.36
C GLY A 221 17.54 -12.75 25.54
N ASP A 222 17.30 -12.18 26.74
CA ASP A 222 17.43 -10.74 27.06
C ASP A 222 16.70 -9.81 26.08
N ALA A 223 15.65 -10.34 25.44
CA ALA A 223 14.93 -9.70 24.36
C ALA A 223 13.41 -9.77 24.57
N LEU A 224 12.74 -8.73 24.10
CA LEU A 224 11.29 -8.59 24.02
C LEU A 224 10.86 -8.71 22.55
N GLY A 225 9.65 -9.24 22.37
CA GLY A 225 8.93 -9.20 21.10
C GLY A 225 7.78 -8.20 21.14
N TYR A 226 7.45 -7.58 20.01
CA TYR A 226 6.25 -6.77 19.85
C TYR A 226 5.44 -7.22 18.64
N LEU A 227 4.11 -7.17 18.76
CA LEU A 227 3.17 -7.36 17.66
C LEU A 227 2.27 -6.13 17.58
N VAL A 228 2.12 -5.59 16.38
CA VAL A 228 1.18 -4.51 16.08
C VAL A 228 0.17 -5.02 15.05
N ALA A 229 -1.12 -4.76 15.28
CA ALA A 229 -2.18 -5.10 14.35
C ALA A 229 -3.21 -3.96 14.24
N GLY A 230 -3.59 -3.57 13.03
CA GLY A 230 -4.51 -2.46 12.76
C GLY A 230 -5.73 -2.86 11.93
N TRP A 231 -6.91 -2.33 12.27
CA TRP A 231 -8.15 -2.54 11.52
C TRP A 231 -9.04 -1.29 11.54
N TRP A 232 -10.06 -1.29 10.70
CA TRP A 232 -11.06 -0.22 10.64
C TRP A 232 -12.27 -0.61 11.49
N SER A 233 -12.68 0.26 12.42
CA SER A 233 -13.94 0.07 13.15
C SER A 233 -15.14 0.23 12.22
N ALA A 234 -15.07 1.19 11.30
CA ALA A 234 -16.06 1.44 10.28
C ALA A 234 -15.79 0.59 9.03
N SER A 235 -16.67 -0.37 8.80
CA SER A 235 -16.57 -1.28 7.65
C SER A 235 -16.53 -0.58 6.27
N THR A 236 -17.11 0.61 6.17
CA THR A 236 -17.16 1.39 4.93
C THR A 236 -15.81 1.90 4.47
N ASP A 237 -14.89 2.09 5.42
CA ASP A 237 -13.57 2.69 5.19
C ASP A 237 -12.48 1.64 4.92
N ASP A 238 -12.80 0.36 5.12
CA ASP A 238 -11.93 -0.76 4.79
C ASP A 238 -11.62 -0.78 3.27
N PRO A 239 -10.34 -0.90 2.85
CA PRO A 239 -9.94 -0.91 1.44
C PRO A 239 -10.61 -2.00 0.58
N LEU A 240 -11.01 -3.12 1.19
CA LEU A 240 -11.69 -4.25 0.55
C LEU A 240 -13.23 -4.14 0.67
N ASN A 241 -13.75 -3.01 1.12
CA ASN A 241 -15.18 -2.78 1.17
C ASN A 241 -15.83 -2.75 -0.23
N GLY A 242 -17.03 -3.32 -0.34
CA GLY A 242 -17.81 -3.40 -1.58
C GLY A 242 -17.36 -4.47 -2.60
N VAL A 243 -16.35 -5.28 -2.26
CA VAL A 243 -15.80 -6.30 -3.16
C VAL A 243 -16.55 -7.63 -3.02
N GLY A 244 -17.53 -7.86 -3.90
CA GLY A 244 -18.39 -9.06 -3.85
C GLY A 244 -18.01 -10.21 -4.79
N THR A 245 -17.04 -10.02 -5.69
CA THR A 245 -16.67 -11.02 -6.72
C THR A 245 -15.17 -11.27 -6.74
N ASP A 246 -14.76 -12.49 -7.09
CA ASP A 246 -13.34 -12.90 -7.19
C ASP A 246 -12.54 -11.99 -8.15
N VAL A 247 -13.14 -11.64 -9.29
CA VAL A 247 -12.55 -10.71 -10.27
C VAL A 247 -12.39 -9.30 -9.67
N GLY A 248 -13.42 -8.81 -8.98
CA GLY A 248 -13.37 -7.52 -8.28
C GLY A 248 -12.32 -7.50 -7.18
N TYR A 249 -12.12 -8.62 -6.48
CA TYR A 249 -11.09 -8.76 -5.45
C TYR A 249 -9.68 -8.68 -6.05
N ARG A 250 -9.38 -9.48 -7.07
CA ARG A 250 -8.07 -9.40 -7.75
C ARG A 250 -7.82 -8.01 -8.35
N GLN A 251 -8.86 -7.38 -8.91
CA GLN A 251 -8.73 -6.01 -9.41
C GLN A 251 -8.42 -5.02 -8.29
N ARG A 252 -9.13 -5.09 -7.16
CA ARG A 252 -8.90 -4.19 -6.02
C ARG A 252 -7.51 -4.38 -5.43
N LEU A 253 -7.01 -5.61 -5.30
CA LEU A 253 -5.64 -5.87 -4.87
C LEU A 253 -4.61 -5.24 -5.80
N ARG A 254 -4.77 -5.40 -7.13
CA ARG A 254 -3.88 -4.74 -8.11
C ARG A 254 -3.91 -3.21 -8.00
N GLU A 255 -5.08 -2.61 -7.78
CA GLU A 255 -5.21 -1.15 -7.57
C GLU A 255 -4.46 -0.69 -6.31
N LEU A 256 -4.46 -1.51 -5.27
CA LEU A 256 -3.73 -1.26 -4.02
C LEU A 256 -2.23 -1.59 -4.15
N GLY A 257 -1.79 -2.30 -5.19
CA GLY A 257 -0.43 -2.80 -5.28
C GLY A 257 -0.18 -3.97 -4.32
N TRP A 258 -1.22 -4.72 -3.97
CA TRP A 258 -1.15 -5.90 -3.11
C TRP A 258 -1.27 -7.17 -3.95
N ASN A 259 -0.66 -8.26 -3.49
CA ASN A 259 -0.76 -9.57 -4.11
C ASN A 259 -1.17 -10.62 -3.08
N ASP A 260 -1.96 -11.60 -3.52
CA ASP A 260 -2.39 -12.76 -2.74
C ASP A 260 -2.28 -13.97 -3.68
N PRO A 261 -1.15 -14.70 -3.62
CA PRO A 261 -0.74 -15.65 -4.65
C PRO A 261 -1.57 -16.93 -4.60
N ASP A 262 -2.11 -17.25 -3.42
CA ASP A 262 -2.87 -18.47 -3.17
C ASP A 262 -4.38 -18.25 -3.23
N HIS A 263 -4.83 -17.19 -3.94
CA HIS A 263 -6.25 -16.91 -4.12
C HIS A 263 -6.91 -17.73 -5.25
N PRO A 264 -8.05 -18.40 -4.98
CA PRO A 264 -8.75 -18.52 -3.69
C PRO A 264 -8.14 -19.61 -2.80
N SER A 265 -8.13 -19.39 -1.48
CA SER A 265 -7.72 -20.45 -0.54
C SER A 265 -8.63 -21.67 -0.67
N SER A 266 -8.00 -22.84 -0.78
CA SER A 266 -8.67 -24.14 -0.74
C SER A 266 -9.15 -24.50 0.68
N ASP A 267 -8.67 -23.82 1.71
CA ASP A 267 -9.05 -24.02 3.09
C ASP A 267 -10.31 -23.20 3.44
N ALA A 268 -11.35 -23.89 3.91
CA ALA A 268 -12.61 -23.29 4.36
C ALA A 268 -12.68 -23.14 5.88
N SER A 269 -11.70 -23.65 6.63
CA SER A 269 -11.71 -23.72 8.10
C SER A 269 -12.00 -22.39 8.76
N ARG A 270 -11.34 -21.30 8.34
CA ARG A 270 -11.57 -19.95 8.90
C ARG A 270 -12.96 -19.40 8.63
N ARG A 271 -13.55 -19.71 7.46
CA ARG A 271 -14.94 -19.35 7.15
C ARG A 271 -15.92 -20.13 8.01
N ASP A 272 -15.64 -21.43 8.20
CA ASP A 272 -16.47 -22.31 9.02
C ASP A 272 -16.39 -21.94 10.51
N GLU A 273 -15.20 -21.61 11.01
CA GLU A 273 -14.97 -21.07 12.36
C GLU A 273 -15.72 -19.76 12.59
N ALA A 274 -15.61 -18.80 11.68
CA ALA A 274 -16.34 -17.54 11.75
C ALA A 274 -17.86 -17.75 11.76
N SER A 275 -18.35 -18.66 10.91
CA SER A 275 -19.77 -19.03 10.84
C SER A 275 -20.26 -19.74 12.11
N ASN A 276 -19.44 -20.62 12.68
CA ASN A 276 -19.71 -21.29 13.95
C ASN A 276 -19.77 -20.26 15.09
N ARG A 277 -18.77 -19.37 15.20
CA ARG A 277 -18.73 -18.30 16.21
C ARG A 277 -19.95 -17.38 16.12
N TYR A 278 -20.34 -16.99 14.92
CA TYR A 278 -21.56 -16.20 14.72
C TYR A 278 -22.82 -16.94 15.20
N ARG A 279 -22.97 -18.23 14.86
CA ARG A 279 -24.09 -19.06 15.34
C ARG A 279 -24.09 -19.16 16.87
N THR A 280 -22.93 -19.31 17.48
CA THR A 280 -22.75 -19.38 18.93
C THR A 280 -23.09 -18.05 19.61
N ALA A 281 -22.53 -16.94 19.14
CA ALA A 281 -22.83 -15.59 19.64
C ALA A 281 -24.33 -15.26 19.56
N LYS A 282 -24.96 -15.60 18.42
CA LYS A 282 -26.41 -15.45 18.24
C LYS A 282 -27.21 -16.28 19.25
N THR A 283 -26.73 -17.46 19.63
CA THR A 283 -27.36 -18.32 20.65
C THR A 283 -27.32 -17.66 22.04
N PHE A 284 -26.28 -16.87 22.33
CA PHE A 284 -26.16 -16.06 23.54
C PHE A 284 -26.87 -14.70 23.47
N GLY A 285 -27.57 -14.40 22.36
CA GLY A 285 -28.21 -13.10 22.15
C GLY A 285 -27.22 -11.98 21.87
N MET A 286 -25.97 -12.30 21.55
CA MET A 286 -24.93 -11.35 21.17
C MET A 286 -25.08 -11.06 19.67
N THR A 287 -25.18 -9.79 19.32
CA THR A 287 -25.16 -9.34 17.92
C THR A 287 -23.70 -9.18 17.47
N SER A 288 -23.36 -9.77 16.32
CA SER A 288 -22.08 -9.55 15.65
C SER A 288 -22.35 -9.17 14.19
N PRO A 289 -21.69 -8.11 13.67
CA PRO A 289 -21.87 -7.70 12.29
C PRO A 289 -21.25 -8.74 11.34
N GLN A 290 -22.01 -9.08 10.30
CA GLN A 290 -21.54 -9.84 9.15
C GLN A 290 -21.68 -8.95 7.92
N ARG A 291 -20.63 -8.88 7.10
CA ARG A 291 -20.59 -8.02 5.91
C ARG A 291 -20.99 -8.81 4.67
N TYR A 292 -20.53 -10.05 4.57
CA TYR A 292 -20.58 -10.80 3.32
C TYR A 292 -20.80 -12.31 3.45
N THR A 293 -20.67 -12.88 4.65
CA THR A 293 -20.82 -14.33 4.91
C THR A 293 -22.26 -14.86 4.78
N GLN A 294 -23.19 -14.08 4.23
CA GLN A 294 -24.52 -14.58 3.88
C GLN A 294 -24.48 -15.22 2.50
N ALA A 295 -24.84 -16.51 2.44
CA ALA A 295 -25.24 -17.12 1.19
C ALA A 295 -26.38 -16.27 0.61
N VAL A 296 -26.13 -15.60 -0.52
CA VAL A 296 -27.19 -15.01 -1.34
C VAL A 296 -27.97 -16.19 -1.88
N LEU A 297 -28.99 -16.63 -1.15
CA LEU A 297 -30.03 -17.47 -1.74
C LEU A 297 -30.67 -16.59 -2.82
N PRO A 298 -30.53 -16.92 -4.12
CA PRO A 298 -31.31 -16.22 -5.13
C PRO A 298 -32.76 -16.33 -4.67
N ALA A 299 -33.42 -15.18 -4.49
CA ALA A 299 -34.83 -15.17 -4.16
C ALA A 299 -35.51 -16.06 -5.20
N LYS A 300 -35.95 -17.26 -4.80
CA LYS A 300 -36.92 -18.01 -5.60
C LYS A 300 -38.13 -17.11 -5.60
N GLY A 301 -38.23 -16.27 -6.63
CA GLY A 301 -39.40 -15.45 -6.88
C GLY A 301 -40.57 -16.42 -6.82
N LYS A 302 -41.37 -16.30 -5.76
CA LYS A 302 -42.68 -16.90 -5.72
C LYS A 302 -43.41 -16.21 -6.85
N ALA A 303 -43.40 -16.81 -8.04
CA ALA A 303 -44.45 -16.55 -9.01
C ALA A 303 -45.75 -16.82 -8.25
N ALA A 304 -46.42 -15.74 -7.86
CA ALA A 304 -47.71 -15.80 -7.24
C ALA A 304 -48.65 -16.42 -8.27
N ALA A 305 -48.83 -17.74 -8.20
CA ALA A 305 -49.96 -18.40 -8.81
C ALA A 305 -51.19 -17.92 -8.02
N SER A 306 -51.80 -16.83 -8.49
CA SER A 306 -53.11 -16.39 -8.06
C SER A 306 -54.12 -17.48 -8.44
N SER A 307 -54.54 -18.25 -7.45
CA SER A 307 -55.74 -19.08 -7.54
C SER A 307 -56.83 -18.46 -6.68
N GLY A 308 -57.98 -18.19 -7.30
CA GLY A 308 -59.24 -17.89 -6.61
C GLY A 308 -59.85 -16.52 -6.94
N GLY A 309 -60.73 -16.48 -7.94
CA GLY A 309 -61.60 -15.31 -8.19
C GLY A 309 -62.33 -15.37 -9.53
N SER A 310 -63.60 -15.74 -9.46
CA SER A 310 -64.57 -15.92 -10.55
C SER A 310 -64.58 -14.81 -11.62
N GLY A 311 -64.67 -15.24 -12.88
CA GLY A 311 -65.49 -14.64 -13.92
C GLY A 311 -65.21 -13.18 -14.29
N LEU A 312 -64.36 -12.99 -15.31
CA LEU A 312 -64.58 -12.11 -16.47
C LEU A 312 -63.34 -12.22 -17.37
N VAL A 313 -63.51 -12.78 -18.57
CA VAL A 313 -62.47 -12.86 -19.60
C VAL A 313 -62.28 -11.45 -20.16
N ALA A 314 -61.23 -10.76 -19.72
CA ALA A 314 -60.70 -9.56 -20.37
C ALA A 314 -59.54 -9.97 -21.30
N PRO A 315 -59.42 -9.37 -22.50
CA PRO A 315 -58.46 -9.80 -23.51
C PRO A 315 -57.04 -9.58 -22.98
N ALA A 316 -56.21 -10.61 -23.14
CA ALA A 316 -54.82 -10.61 -22.74
C ALA A 316 -54.07 -9.41 -23.35
N ALA A 317 -53.82 -8.38 -22.55
CA ALA A 317 -52.68 -7.49 -22.78
C ALA A 317 -51.43 -8.36 -22.63
N ARG A 318 -50.94 -8.87 -23.76
CA ARG A 318 -49.64 -9.51 -23.86
C ARG A 318 -48.62 -8.41 -23.55
N MET A 319 -48.23 -8.28 -22.28
CA MET A 319 -47.05 -7.52 -21.92
C MET A 319 -45.91 -8.11 -22.77
N LEU A 320 -45.45 -7.31 -23.73
CA LEU A 320 -44.19 -7.53 -24.42
C LEU A 320 -43.11 -7.48 -23.34
N ASN A 321 -42.75 -8.64 -22.79
CA ASN A 321 -41.43 -8.81 -22.20
C ASN A 321 -40.46 -8.71 -23.38
N PRO A 322 -39.63 -7.65 -23.50
CA PRO A 322 -38.53 -7.71 -24.45
C PRO A 322 -37.76 -8.97 -24.08
N ALA A 323 -37.64 -9.89 -25.04
CA ALA A 323 -36.83 -11.07 -24.89
C ALA A 323 -35.44 -10.60 -24.46
N LEU A 324 -35.12 -10.78 -23.16
CA LEU A 324 -33.76 -10.68 -22.65
C LEU A 324 -32.95 -11.56 -23.59
N SER A 325 -32.06 -10.91 -24.35
CA SER A 325 -31.17 -11.58 -25.30
C SER A 325 -30.63 -12.86 -24.66
N GLY A 326 -30.62 -13.98 -25.40
CA GLY A 326 -30.00 -15.23 -24.91
C GLY A 326 -28.58 -14.99 -24.40
N PHE A 327 -27.87 -14.02 -25.00
CA PHE A 327 -26.59 -13.52 -24.52
C PHE A 327 -26.66 -12.88 -23.13
N LEU A 328 -27.71 -12.15 -22.76
CA LEU A 328 -27.83 -11.55 -21.42
C LEU A 328 -28.17 -12.60 -20.36
N ALA A 329 -29.00 -13.61 -20.69
CA ALA A 329 -29.29 -14.72 -19.80
C ALA A 329 -28.07 -15.65 -19.64
N GLU A 330 -27.36 -15.95 -20.73
CA GLU A 330 -26.08 -16.66 -20.72
C GLU A 330 -24.99 -15.84 -20.05
N ALA A 331 -24.93 -14.53 -20.25
CA ALA A 331 -23.98 -13.65 -19.57
C ALA A 331 -24.30 -13.52 -18.09
N VAL A 332 -25.56 -13.51 -17.65
CA VAL A 332 -25.94 -13.52 -16.22
C VAL A 332 -25.65 -14.88 -15.58
N THR A 333 -25.82 -15.97 -16.33
CA THR A 333 -25.50 -17.34 -15.85
C THR A 333 -23.99 -17.59 -15.85
N ALA A 334 -23.26 -17.08 -16.84
CA ALA A 334 -21.79 -17.10 -16.91
C ALA A 334 -21.15 -16.06 -15.97
N ALA A 335 -21.84 -14.96 -15.68
CA ALA A 335 -21.49 -13.97 -14.65
C ALA A 335 -22.03 -14.34 -13.27
N GLN A 336 -22.48 -15.58 -13.05
CA GLN A 336 -22.32 -16.22 -11.73
C GLN A 336 -20.83 -16.42 -11.49
N LEU A 337 -20.12 -15.29 -11.38
CA LEU A 337 -18.75 -15.24 -10.92
C LEU A 337 -18.75 -15.96 -9.57
N PRO A 338 -17.79 -16.85 -9.33
CA PRO A 338 -17.57 -17.38 -8.00
C PRO A 338 -17.59 -16.21 -7.02
N GLN A 339 -18.44 -16.31 -5.99
CA GLN A 339 -18.43 -15.32 -4.91
C GLN A 339 -17.00 -15.27 -4.39
N ALA A 340 -16.44 -14.06 -4.29
CA ALA A 340 -15.13 -13.94 -3.65
C ALA A 340 -15.23 -14.53 -2.24
N PRO A 341 -14.19 -15.20 -1.73
CA PRO A 341 -14.05 -15.33 -0.30
C PRO A 341 -13.95 -13.90 0.24
N THR A 342 -15.01 -13.46 0.88
CA THR A 342 -15.17 -12.09 1.30
C THR A 342 -14.28 -11.82 2.50
N ARG A 343 -13.40 -10.82 2.36
CA ARG A 343 -12.30 -10.57 3.28
C ARG A 343 -12.32 -9.13 3.76
N THR A 344 -12.02 -8.96 5.04
CA THR A 344 -11.72 -7.64 5.63
C THR A 344 -10.20 -7.49 5.77
N THR A 345 -9.70 -6.26 5.85
CA THR A 345 -8.25 -6.03 5.94
C THR A 345 -7.78 -6.03 7.40
N LEU A 346 -6.63 -6.68 7.67
CA LEU A 346 -5.85 -6.50 8.90
C LEU A 346 -4.43 -6.10 8.52
N LEU A 347 -3.98 -4.94 8.99
CA LEU A 347 -2.56 -4.59 8.92
C LEU A 347 -1.82 -5.27 10.06
N HIS A 348 -0.64 -5.82 9.84
CA HIS A 348 0.14 -6.41 10.93
C HIS A 348 1.64 -6.32 10.72
N GLY A 349 2.39 -6.19 11.81
CA GLY A 349 3.83 -6.25 11.82
C GLY A 349 4.33 -6.71 13.18
N ARG A 350 5.49 -7.37 13.21
CA ARG A 350 6.10 -7.84 14.45
C ARG A 350 7.58 -7.49 14.48
N LEU A 351 8.08 -7.32 15.69
CA LEU A 351 9.45 -6.94 15.99
C LEU A 351 10.03 -7.95 16.99
N HIS A 352 11.21 -8.50 16.69
CA HIS A 352 11.92 -9.44 17.55
C HIS A 352 13.25 -8.84 18.02
N GLY A 353 13.71 -9.22 19.22
CA GLY A 353 15.06 -8.89 19.65
C GLY A 353 15.21 -7.53 20.32
N VAL A 354 14.14 -6.89 20.79
CA VAL A 354 14.25 -5.59 21.48
C VAL A 354 14.91 -5.81 22.84
N PRO A 355 16.11 -5.27 23.11
CA PRO A 355 16.83 -5.56 24.33
C PRO A 355 16.10 -4.99 25.55
N LEU A 356 16.00 -5.79 26.60
CA LEU A 356 15.54 -5.30 27.91
C LEU A 356 16.70 -4.67 28.68
N ASN A 357 17.88 -5.29 28.63
CA ASN A 357 19.12 -4.85 29.28
C ASN A 357 20.27 -4.72 28.27
N GLY A 358 21.38 -4.11 28.69
CA GLY A 358 22.58 -3.96 27.86
C GLY A 358 22.58 -2.72 26.95
N ALA A 359 23.69 -2.51 26.24
CA ALA A 359 23.80 -1.44 25.24
C ALA A 359 23.20 -1.92 23.90
N PRO A 360 22.62 -1.01 23.08
CA PRO A 360 22.21 -1.35 21.73
C PRO A 360 23.45 -1.73 20.90
N ASP A 361 23.71 -3.02 20.72
CA ASP A 361 24.85 -3.51 19.93
C ASP A 361 24.59 -3.39 18.41
N ALA A 362 23.32 -3.32 18.00
CA ALA A 362 22.89 -3.20 16.62
C ALA A 362 22.29 -1.81 16.36
N GLU A 363 23.02 -0.97 15.62
CA GLU A 363 22.58 0.38 15.25
C GLU A 363 22.55 0.58 13.72
N THR A 364 21.44 1.11 13.21
CA THR A 364 21.25 1.34 11.76
C THR A 364 21.64 2.73 11.28
N ARG A 365 22.28 3.52 12.15
CA ARG A 365 22.70 4.89 11.86
C ARG A 365 23.64 4.89 10.64
N PRO A 366 23.38 5.72 9.63
CA PRO A 366 24.33 5.91 8.53
C PRO A 366 25.68 6.35 9.08
N GLY A 367 26.75 5.66 8.69
CA GLY A 367 28.11 6.07 9.02
C GLY A 367 28.39 7.46 8.43
N ARG A 368 29.04 8.34 9.21
CA ARG A 368 29.32 9.72 8.79
C ARG A 368 30.09 9.77 7.46
N ASP A 369 31.07 8.89 7.29
CA ASP A 369 31.90 8.81 6.08
C ASP A 369 31.17 8.19 4.87
N ALA A 370 30.03 7.53 5.09
CA ALA A 370 29.20 6.96 4.03
C ALA A 370 28.19 7.97 3.47
N LEU A 371 27.83 9.01 4.24
CA LEU A 371 26.88 10.04 3.83
C LEU A 371 27.51 10.98 2.81
N ARG A 372 26.78 11.26 1.73
CA ARG A 372 27.16 12.24 0.71
C ARG A 372 25.98 13.13 0.40
N VAL A 373 26.20 14.45 0.38
CA VAL A 373 25.19 15.42 -0.04
C VAL A 373 25.52 15.85 -1.46
N VAL A 374 24.53 15.81 -2.35
CA VAL A 374 24.63 16.29 -3.73
C VAL A 374 23.56 17.34 -3.93
N LEU A 375 23.96 18.47 -4.50
CA LEU A 375 23.08 19.54 -4.92
C LEU A 375 23.02 19.53 -6.44
N GLY A 376 21.81 19.59 -6.98
CA GLY A 376 21.58 19.74 -8.42
C GLY A 376 20.60 20.87 -8.67
N SER A 377 20.76 21.52 -9.82
CA SER A 377 19.79 22.52 -10.32
C SER A 377 18.43 21.90 -10.65
N ASN A 378 18.43 20.61 -11.03
CA ASN A 378 17.26 19.80 -11.32
C ASN A 378 17.54 18.30 -11.07
N ILE A 379 16.53 17.44 -11.25
CA ILE A 379 16.63 15.99 -10.98
C ILE A 379 17.62 15.27 -11.93
N PRO A 380 17.59 15.49 -13.26
CA PRO A 380 18.60 14.91 -14.17
C PRO A 380 20.05 15.28 -13.81
N ASP A 381 20.31 16.56 -13.53
CA ASP A 381 21.62 17.08 -13.13
C ASP A 381 22.13 16.43 -11.83
N LEU A 382 21.24 16.31 -10.83
CA LEU A 382 21.51 15.63 -9.57
C LEU A 382 21.92 14.17 -9.78
N ALA A 383 21.19 13.45 -10.65
CA ALA A 383 21.45 12.05 -10.95
C ALA A 383 22.76 11.84 -11.69
N ALA A 384 23.04 12.74 -12.63
CA ALA A 384 24.29 12.77 -13.36
C ALA A 384 25.48 12.99 -12.41
N SER A 385 25.38 13.99 -11.53
CA SER A 385 26.36 14.29 -10.48
C SER A 385 26.59 13.10 -9.53
N LEU A 386 25.52 12.41 -9.11
CA LEU A 386 25.61 11.22 -8.27
C LEU A 386 26.31 10.05 -8.98
N ALA A 387 25.97 9.79 -10.24
CA ALA A 387 26.53 8.70 -11.02
C ALA A 387 28.03 8.91 -11.33
N VAL A 388 28.43 10.12 -11.68
CA VAL A 388 29.85 10.46 -11.94
C VAL A 388 30.67 10.34 -10.65
N SER A 389 30.13 10.81 -9.52
CA SER A 389 30.77 10.69 -8.20
C SER A 389 30.89 9.24 -7.70
N GLY A 390 30.03 8.33 -8.15
CA GLY A 390 30.03 6.91 -7.79
C GLY A 390 30.93 6.04 -8.66
N THR A 391 31.16 6.43 -9.91
CA THR A 391 31.96 5.68 -10.90
C THR A 391 33.44 6.05 -10.90
N GLY A 392 33.84 7.10 -10.17
CA GLY A 392 35.22 7.61 -10.17
C GLY A 392 35.61 8.31 -11.47
N LEU A 393 34.65 8.52 -12.38
CA LEU A 393 34.85 9.30 -13.59
C LEU A 393 35.06 10.77 -13.21
N GLY A 394 36.16 11.39 -13.66
CA GLY A 394 36.33 12.84 -13.57
C GLY A 394 36.59 13.44 -12.17
N THR A 395 37.01 12.66 -11.17
CA THR A 395 37.25 13.20 -9.80
C THR A 395 38.40 14.21 -9.72
N ALA A 396 39.21 14.36 -10.77
CA ALA A 396 40.33 15.31 -10.83
C ALA A 396 40.23 16.34 -11.97
N ASP A 397 39.26 16.21 -12.89
CA ASP A 397 39.12 17.06 -14.07
C ASP A 397 37.66 17.52 -14.23
N GLN A 398 37.44 18.82 -14.08
CA GLN A 398 36.11 19.44 -14.15
C GLN A 398 35.49 19.30 -15.55
N ASP A 399 36.29 19.31 -16.61
CA ASP A 399 35.79 19.19 -17.98
C ASP A 399 35.34 17.75 -18.27
N ALA A 400 36.13 16.77 -17.82
CA ALA A 400 35.76 15.36 -17.92
C ALA A 400 34.50 15.03 -17.10
N ARG A 401 34.36 15.63 -15.91
CA ARG A 401 33.14 15.51 -15.10
C ARG A 401 31.93 16.10 -15.83
N ARG A 402 32.04 17.33 -16.35
CA ARG A 402 30.95 17.99 -17.08
C ARG A 402 30.56 17.23 -18.35
N ALA A 403 31.52 16.65 -19.06
CA ALA A 403 31.27 15.81 -20.23
C ALA A 403 30.48 14.54 -19.87
N ALA A 404 30.82 13.89 -18.75
CA ALA A 404 30.09 12.72 -18.26
C ALA A 404 28.67 13.07 -17.80
N GLU A 405 28.49 14.23 -17.14
CA GLU A 405 27.18 14.73 -16.73
C GLU A 405 26.27 14.98 -17.96
N ARG A 406 26.79 15.67 -18.98
CA ARG A 406 26.05 15.93 -20.23
C ARG A 406 25.69 14.66 -20.99
N LEU A 407 26.53 13.62 -20.94
CA LEU A 407 26.22 12.32 -21.55
C LEU A 407 25.02 11.64 -20.85
N LEU A 408 24.94 11.76 -19.53
CA LEU A 408 23.81 11.26 -18.75
C LEU A 408 22.53 12.09 -18.94
N ALA A 409 22.66 13.41 -19.12
CA ALA A 409 21.56 14.28 -19.52
C ALA A 409 21.03 13.89 -20.92
N ALA A 410 21.92 13.67 -21.90
CA ALA A 410 21.57 13.18 -23.23
C ALA A 410 20.88 11.82 -23.19
N PHE A 411 21.34 10.91 -22.32
CA PHE A 411 20.66 9.63 -22.09
C PHE A 411 19.24 9.83 -21.56
N SER A 412 19.08 10.66 -20.53
CA SER A 412 17.80 10.98 -19.89
C SER A 412 16.82 11.65 -20.86
N ALA A 413 17.32 12.52 -21.73
CA ALA A 413 16.56 13.18 -22.78
C ALA A 413 16.24 12.27 -23.99
N GLY A 414 16.81 11.07 -24.06
CA GLY A 414 16.67 10.18 -25.23
C GLY A 414 17.48 10.63 -26.45
N LEU A 415 18.43 11.55 -26.27
CA LEU A 415 19.26 12.17 -27.32
C LEU A 415 20.60 11.45 -27.54
N ILE A 416 20.92 10.40 -26.77
CA ILE A 416 22.23 9.74 -26.83
C ILE A 416 22.59 9.20 -28.23
N MET A 417 21.59 8.72 -28.99
CA MET A 417 21.80 8.22 -30.36
C MET A 417 22.07 9.33 -31.38
N ARG A 418 21.78 10.58 -31.01
CA ARG A 418 21.93 11.77 -31.85
C ARG A 418 23.19 12.57 -31.55
N ILE A 419 24.01 12.19 -30.57
CA ILE A 419 25.21 12.95 -30.14
C ILE A 419 26.19 13.29 -31.28
N GLY A 420 26.20 12.49 -32.35
CA GLY A 420 27.03 12.77 -33.55
C GLY A 420 26.45 13.82 -34.52
N GLU A 421 25.21 14.28 -34.31
CA GLU A 421 24.56 15.32 -35.11
C GLU A 421 25.05 16.71 -34.70
N THR A 422 25.03 17.67 -35.64
CA THR A 422 25.56 19.03 -35.43
C THR A 422 24.81 19.79 -34.32
N ASP A 423 23.51 19.55 -34.17
CA ASP A 423 22.64 20.29 -33.23
C ASP A 423 22.48 19.57 -31.87
N ALA A 424 23.02 18.37 -31.72
CA ALA A 424 22.75 17.53 -30.54
C ALA A 424 23.18 18.18 -29.22
N TRP A 425 24.27 18.94 -29.23
CA TRP A 425 24.75 19.66 -28.05
C TRP A 425 23.85 20.86 -27.68
N ALA A 426 23.25 21.51 -28.66
CA ALA A 426 22.26 22.56 -28.43
C ALA A 426 20.95 21.97 -27.89
N ASP A 427 20.48 20.86 -28.46
CA ASP A 427 19.29 20.13 -27.98
C ASP A 427 19.46 19.67 -26.52
N ILE A 428 20.66 19.20 -26.13
CA ILE A 428 20.98 18.82 -24.74
C ILE A 428 20.98 20.05 -23.82
N ALA A 429 21.57 21.17 -24.25
CA ALA A 429 21.59 22.40 -23.46
C ALA A 429 20.18 22.98 -23.27
N GLU A 430 19.34 22.96 -24.31
CA GLU A 430 17.93 23.38 -24.23
C GLU A 430 17.13 22.46 -23.30
N TYR A 431 17.40 21.15 -23.33
CA TYR A 431 16.82 20.20 -22.39
C TYR A 431 17.22 20.51 -20.93
N GLU A 432 18.50 20.72 -20.64
CA GLU A 432 18.99 21.07 -19.30
C GLU A 432 18.35 22.38 -18.81
N HIS A 433 18.37 23.42 -19.66
CA HIS A 433 17.75 24.71 -19.36
C HIS A 433 16.25 24.59 -19.09
N ALA A 434 15.50 23.90 -19.96
CA ALA A 434 14.06 23.71 -19.78
C ALA A 434 13.69 23.01 -18.47
N HIS A 435 14.52 22.07 -18.00
CA HIS A 435 14.33 21.40 -16.71
C HIS A 435 14.70 22.27 -15.49
N GLY A 436 15.40 23.38 -15.72
CA GLY A 436 15.64 24.43 -14.73
C GLY A 436 14.42 25.31 -14.47
N PHE A 437 13.30 25.14 -15.20
CA PHE A 437 12.10 25.96 -15.01
C PHE A 437 10.82 25.12 -14.93
N GLY A 438 9.96 25.42 -13.95
CA GLY A 438 8.59 24.94 -13.89
C GLY A 438 7.64 25.88 -14.62
N SER A 439 6.59 25.34 -15.24
CA SER A 439 5.54 26.16 -15.87
C SER A 439 4.30 26.26 -14.97
N LEU A 440 3.84 27.48 -14.70
CA LEU A 440 2.57 27.78 -14.06
C LEU A 440 1.52 28.17 -15.12
N PRO A 441 0.24 27.79 -14.92
CA PRO A 441 -0.82 28.17 -15.84
C PRO A 441 -1.00 29.69 -15.86
N GLY A 442 -1.07 30.29 -17.05
CA GLY A 442 -1.33 31.72 -17.21
C GLY A 442 -2.78 32.15 -16.96
N GLY A 443 -3.66 31.18 -16.66
CA GLY A 443 -5.11 31.38 -16.67
C GLY A 443 -5.69 31.26 -18.09
N ALA A 444 -6.82 31.92 -18.32
CA ALA A 444 -7.55 31.89 -19.59
C ALA A 444 -7.45 33.24 -20.32
N GLU A 445 -7.04 33.24 -21.59
CA GLU A 445 -6.94 34.42 -22.44
C GLU A 445 -8.11 34.46 -23.45
N GLY A 446 -9.32 34.20 -22.94
CA GLY A 446 -10.56 34.19 -23.72
C GLY A 446 -11.08 32.80 -24.06
N ALA A 447 -12.08 32.74 -24.95
CA ALA A 447 -12.71 31.51 -25.40
C ALA A 447 -12.82 31.47 -26.92
N ASP A 448 -12.37 30.37 -27.52
CA ASP A 448 -12.57 30.09 -28.93
C ASP A 448 -13.95 29.47 -29.14
N ARG A 449 -14.73 30.08 -30.03
CA ARG A 449 -16.05 29.57 -30.41
C ARG A 449 -15.92 28.62 -31.57
N PHE A 450 -16.04 27.33 -31.29
CA PHE A 450 -16.17 26.31 -32.32
C PHE A 450 -17.63 26.10 -32.65
N VAL A 451 -17.97 26.21 -33.93
CA VAL A 451 -19.29 25.83 -34.42
C VAL A 451 -19.16 24.41 -34.94
N ASP A 452 -19.58 23.43 -34.13
CA ASP A 452 -19.69 22.05 -34.58
C ASP A 452 -20.87 21.97 -35.55
N LYS A 453 -20.60 22.21 -36.83
CA LYS A 453 -21.55 21.89 -37.89
C LYS A 453 -21.48 20.37 -38.09
N PRO A 454 -22.60 19.63 -38.04
CA PRO A 454 -22.60 18.28 -38.59
C PRO A 454 -22.18 18.40 -40.05
N GLY A 455 -20.99 17.92 -40.37
CA GLY A 455 -20.44 18.03 -41.72
C GLY A 455 -21.42 17.41 -42.71
N SER A 456 -21.76 18.13 -43.78
CA SER A 456 -22.24 17.44 -44.98
C SER A 456 -21.16 16.43 -45.34
N THR A 457 -21.52 15.17 -45.55
CA THR A 457 -20.63 14.12 -46.04
C THR A 457 -19.88 14.61 -47.28
N ALA A 458 -18.71 15.20 -47.08
CA ALA A 458 -17.80 15.67 -48.09
C ALA A 458 -16.48 14.97 -47.79
N ASP A 459 -16.19 14.01 -48.67
CA ASP A 459 -14.99 13.21 -48.74
C ASP A 459 -13.74 14.10 -48.60
N PRO A 460 -12.80 13.82 -47.66
CA PRO A 460 -11.60 14.63 -47.45
C PRO A 460 -10.54 14.37 -48.54
N GLY A 461 -10.92 14.65 -49.79
CA GLY A 461 -10.07 14.50 -50.98
C GLY A 461 -10.54 15.30 -52.21
N ALA A 462 -11.71 15.94 -52.17
CA ALA A 462 -12.23 16.68 -53.33
C ALA A 462 -11.79 18.16 -53.36
N GLY A 463 -10.48 18.38 -53.36
CA GLY A 463 -9.89 19.64 -53.83
C GLY A 463 -9.56 19.53 -55.32
N LEU A 464 -10.06 20.47 -56.12
CA LEU A 464 -9.75 20.74 -57.54
C LEU A 464 -10.51 19.92 -58.60
N ARG A 465 -11.63 20.49 -59.08
CA ARG A 465 -11.84 20.82 -60.52
C ARG A 465 -13.20 21.49 -60.74
N ARG A 466 -13.19 22.68 -61.37
CA ARG A 466 -14.38 23.33 -61.96
C ARG A 466 -14.68 22.67 -63.31
N GLY A 467 -15.87 22.10 -63.48
CA GLY A 467 -16.37 21.65 -64.78
C GLY A 467 -17.81 21.17 -64.71
N LYS A 468 -18.73 21.87 -65.40
CA LYS A 468 -20.12 21.47 -65.64
C LYS A 468 -20.16 20.29 -66.62
N ALA A 469 -20.91 19.21 -66.31
CA ALA A 469 -21.94 18.62 -67.20
C ALA A 469 -22.48 17.26 -66.71
N THR A 470 -23.81 17.24 -66.51
CA THR A 470 -24.86 16.20 -66.71
C THR A 470 -24.70 14.72 -66.24
N PRO A 471 -25.78 14.13 -65.66
CA PRO A 471 -25.75 12.80 -65.07
C PRO A 471 -26.02 11.70 -66.11
N ARG A 472 -25.27 10.60 -66.03
CA ARG A 472 -25.64 9.30 -66.62
C ARG A 472 -25.61 8.24 -65.52
N SER A 473 -26.77 7.67 -65.22
CA SER A 473 -26.92 6.57 -64.29
C SER A 473 -26.23 5.31 -64.82
N ARG A 474 -25.34 4.72 -64.03
CA ARG A 474 -24.95 3.33 -64.20
C ARG A 474 -24.90 2.65 -62.83
N ALA A 475 -25.73 1.65 -62.66
CA ALA A 475 -25.80 0.84 -61.46
C ALA A 475 -24.52 -0.01 -61.30
N ILE A 476 -24.00 -0.08 -60.08
CA ILE A 476 -22.90 -0.96 -59.66
C ILE A 476 -23.35 -1.62 -58.33
N PRO A 477 -23.08 -2.93 -58.13
CA PRO A 477 -23.87 -3.79 -57.24
C PRO A 477 -23.50 -3.66 -55.76
N LYS A 478 -24.42 -4.15 -54.92
CA LYS A 478 -24.32 -4.26 -53.46
C LYS A 478 -23.00 -4.89 -53.00
N ALA A 479 -22.23 -4.15 -52.21
CA ALA A 479 -21.21 -4.69 -51.31
C ALA A 479 -21.67 -4.48 -49.86
N ALA A 480 -21.64 -5.55 -49.07
CA ALA A 480 -21.90 -5.53 -47.64
C ALA A 480 -20.75 -4.80 -46.90
N PRO A 481 -21.02 -4.06 -45.81
CA PRO A 481 -19.95 -3.47 -45.01
C PRO A 481 -19.17 -4.57 -44.29
N SER A 482 -17.85 -4.61 -44.55
CA SER A 482 -16.88 -5.39 -43.80
C SER A 482 -16.00 -4.38 -43.03
N ALA A 483 -15.98 -4.45 -41.70
CA ALA A 483 -15.03 -3.70 -40.89
C ALA A 483 -13.77 -4.55 -40.70
N THR A 484 -12.61 -3.99 -41.03
CA THR A 484 -11.30 -4.58 -40.78
C THR A 484 -10.66 -3.82 -39.63
N ILE A 485 -10.40 -4.52 -38.52
CA ILE A 485 -9.56 -4.03 -37.41
C ILE A 485 -8.11 -4.30 -37.81
N LEU A 486 -7.23 -3.29 -37.72
CA LEU A 486 -5.80 -3.43 -37.96
C LEU A 486 -5.04 -3.33 -36.63
N TYR A 487 -4.24 -4.36 -36.33
CA TYR A 487 -3.21 -4.37 -35.28
C TYR A 487 -1.81 -4.19 -35.89
N SER A 488 -0.83 -3.84 -35.04
CA SER A 488 0.57 -3.59 -35.44
C SER A 488 1.31 -4.83 -35.93
N ALA A 489 2.33 -4.57 -36.75
CA ALA A 489 3.05 -5.51 -37.61
C ALA A 489 3.98 -6.48 -36.86
N ILE A 490 3.68 -7.79 -36.95
CA ILE A 490 4.64 -8.90 -36.91
C ILE A 490 4.19 -9.91 -37.98
N GLU A 491 5.15 -10.47 -38.71
CA GLU A 491 5.05 -11.18 -39.99
C GLU A 491 4.01 -12.33 -40.07
N ARG A 492 3.51 -12.57 -41.29
CA ARG A 492 2.66 -13.71 -41.68
C ARG A 492 3.50 -14.95 -42.01
N PRO A 493 2.93 -16.17 -41.87
CA PRO A 493 2.39 -16.83 -43.06
C PRO A 493 0.95 -17.31 -42.87
N GLY A 494 0.17 -17.25 -43.94
CA GLY A 494 -1.28 -17.46 -43.91
C GLY A 494 -1.73 -18.91 -44.04
N VAL A 495 -2.94 -19.19 -43.55
CA VAL A 495 -3.83 -20.25 -44.07
C VAL A 495 -5.28 -19.76 -43.93
N ALA A 496 -6.07 -20.13 -44.94
CA ALA A 496 -7.39 -19.61 -45.30
C ALA A 496 -8.55 -19.94 -44.34
N ALA A 497 -9.53 -19.03 -44.28
CA ALA A 497 -10.85 -19.28 -43.68
C ALA A 497 -11.91 -19.53 -44.77
N VAL A 498 -12.60 -20.67 -44.65
CA VAL A 498 -13.77 -21.09 -45.43
C VAL A 498 -15.04 -20.50 -44.81
N ARG A 499 -15.96 -20.01 -45.65
CA ARG A 499 -17.30 -19.49 -45.27
C ARG A 499 -18.33 -20.61 -45.27
N HIS A 500 -19.27 -20.58 -44.31
CA HIS A 500 -20.60 -21.17 -44.49
C HIS A 500 -21.71 -20.22 -44.02
N SER A 501 -22.75 -20.14 -44.87
CA SER A 501 -23.98 -19.36 -44.76
C SER A 501 -25.08 -20.13 -44.03
N ILE A 502 -25.95 -19.42 -43.30
CA ILE A 502 -27.24 -19.97 -42.85
C ILE A 502 -28.37 -19.15 -43.48
N GLU A 503 -29.21 -19.85 -44.24
CA GLU A 503 -30.44 -19.34 -44.83
C GLU A 503 -31.62 -19.37 -43.84
N LYS A 504 -32.41 -18.28 -43.90
CA LYS A 504 -33.87 -18.16 -43.84
C LYS A 504 -34.68 -19.06 -42.90
N ASN A 505 -35.48 -18.40 -42.07
CA ASN A 505 -36.91 -18.74 -41.99
C ASN A 505 -37.81 -17.51 -41.91
N ARG A 506 -38.93 -17.58 -42.65
CA ARG A 506 -39.95 -16.56 -42.89
C ARG A 506 -40.94 -16.46 -41.73
N PHE A 507 -41.46 -15.26 -41.46
CA PHE A 507 -42.86 -15.07 -41.07
C PHE A 507 -43.39 -13.79 -41.74
N VAL A 508 -44.63 -13.87 -42.24
CA VAL A 508 -45.41 -12.82 -42.92
C VAL A 508 -46.69 -12.61 -42.12
N ALA A 509 -47.05 -11.35 -41.83
CA ALA A 509 -48.40 -10.78 -41.69
C ALA A 509 -48.20 -9.28 -41.39
N SER A 510 -48.45 -8.34 -42.32
CA SER A 510 -49.73 -7.66 -42.65
C SER A 510 -50.43 -7.10 -41.41
N GLU A 511 -50.95 -5.87 -41.31
CA GLU A 511 -51.18 -4.69 -42.15
C GLU A 511 -51.70 -3.61 -41.15
N LEU A 512 -51.79 -2.34 -41.56
CA LEU A 512 -52.31 -1.16 -40.82
C LEU A 512 -51.29 -0.37 -39.98
N TYR A 513 -50.50 0.44 -40.68
CA TYR A 513 -50.11 1.75 -40.15
C TYR A 513 -50.05 2.75 -41.31
N ASP A 514 -51.15 3.49 -41.50
CA ASP A 514 -51.19 4.71 -42.31
C ASP A 514 -50.62 5.87 -41.49
N GLY A 515 -49.38 6.27 -41.79
CA GLY A 515 -48.73 7.45 -41.22
C GLY A 515 -47.60 7.91 -42.14
N PRO A 516 -47.44 9.22 -42.40
CA PRO A 516 -46.61 9.73 -43.49
C PRO A 516 -45.11 9.47 -43.27
N LEU A 517 -44.56 8.54 -44.05
CA LEU A 517 -43.13 8.22 -44.16
C LEU A 517 -42.35 9.30 -44.93
N PHE A 518 -42.38 10.58 -44.51
CA PHE A 518 -41.45 11.61 -44.99
C PHE A 518 -41.17 12.74 -43.98
N SER A 519 -41.15 12.46 -42.67
CA SER A 519 -40.50 13.37 -41.72
C SER A 519 -39.03 13.00 -41.59
N VAL A 520 -38.17 13.62 -42.42
CA VAL A 520 -36.75 13.73 -42.10
C VAL A 520 -36.67 14.45 -40.75
N PRO A 521 -36.08 13.86 -39.69
CA PRO A 521 -35.88 14.60 -38.46
C PRO A 521 -35.04 15.84 -38.79
N PRO A 522 -35.41 17.04 -38.29
CA PRO A 522 -34.64 18.25 -38.58
C PRO A 522 -33.18 18.01 -38.17
N THR A 523 -32.25 18.37 -39.06
CA THR A 523 -30.82 18.35 -38.75
C THR A 523 -30.60 19.06 -37.41
N PRO A 524 -29.94 18.43 -36.42
CA PRO A 524 -29.73 19.09 -35.14
C PRO A 524 -29.03 20.43 -35.39
N PRO A 525 -29.48 21.51 -34.70
CA PRO A 525 -28.88 22.82 -34.89
C PRO A 525 -27.39 22.76 -34.56
N ALA A 526 -26.57 23.51 -35.29
CA ALA A 526 -25.14 23.60 -35.03
C ALA A 526 -24.92 24.01 -33.56
N THR A 527 -24.24 23.15 -32.81
CA THR A 527 -23.92 23.44 -31.41
C THR A 527 -22.66 24.29 -31.37
N VAL A 528 -22.78 25.50 -30.83
CA VAL A 528 -21.62 26.34 -30.53
C VAL A 528 -21.00 25.83 -29.24
N ARG A 529 -19.77 25.32 -29.36
CA ARG A 529 -18.93 24.90 -28.24
C ARG A 529 -17.90 25.99 -28.00
N GLU A 530 -17.93 26.59 -26.82
CA GLU A 530 -16.88 27.49 -26.38
C GLU A 530 -15.77 26.66 -25.73
N VAL A 531 -14.54 26.77 -26.24
CA VAL A 531 -13.36 26.16 -25.66
C VAL A 531 -12.49 27.28 -25.11
N VAL A 532 -12.22 27.24 -23.81
CA VAL A 532 -11.39 28.25 -23.16
C VAL A 532 -9.96 28.19 -23.72
N ARG A 533 -9.45 29.32 -24.19
CA ARG A 533 -8.07 29.43 -24.69
C ARG A 533 -7.13 29.63 -23.50
N PRO A 534 -6.12 28.77 -23.32
CA PRO A 534 -5.15 28.95 -22.25
C PRO A 534 -4.27 30.17 -22.54
N ALA A 535 -4.06 31.01 -21.53
CA ALA A 535 -3.11 32.12 -21.59
C ALA A 535 -1.65 31.60 -21.60
N PRO A 536 -0.68 32.44 -22.04
CA PRO A 536 0.74 32.13 -21.97
C PRO A 536 1.16 31.67 -20.58
N ARG A 537 1.95 30.60 -20.51
CA ARG A 537 2.43 30.07 -19.23
C ARG A 537 3.45 31.03 -18.62
N PHE A 538 3.41 31.14 -17.29
CA PHE A 538 4.50 31.77 -16.56
C PHE A 538 5.55 30.71 -16.26
N HIS A 539 6.82 31.07 -16.43
CA HIS A 539 7.94 30.21 -16.07
C HIS A 539 8.56 30.72 -14.79
N GLN A 540 8.77 29.83 -13.83
CA GLN A 540 9.51 30.11 -12.61
C GLN A 540 10.68 29.15 -12.50
N PRO A 541 11.82 29.55 -11.92
CA PRO A 541 12.91 28.64 -11.64
C PRO A 541 12.40 27.40 -10.89
N ALA A 542 12.87 26.23 -11.32
CA ALA A 542 12.65 24.98 -10.60
C ALA A 542 13.36 25.09 -9.24
N ALA A 543 12.77 24.46 -8.22
CA ALA A 543 13.41 24.41 -6.91
C ALA A 543 14.71 23.57 -7.02
N PRO A 544 15.83 24.04 -6.44
CA PRO A 544 17.05 23.25 -6.41
C PRO A 544 16.79 21.95 -5.64
N VAL A 545 17.45 20.87 -6.07
CA VAL A 545 17.24 19.54 -5.52
C VAL A 545 18.46 19.14 -4.70
N VAL A 546 18.23 18.73 -3.46
CA VAL A 546 19.25 18.13 -2.60
C VAL A 546 18.99 16.64 -2.51
N ALA A 547 20.00 15.83 -2.84
CA ALA A 547 20.00 14.40 -2.54
C ALA A 547 21.03 14.08 -1.46
N VAL A 548 20.69 13.08 -0.65
CA VAL A 548 21.61 12.46 0.30
C VAL A 548 21.79 11.01 -0.08
N ALA A 549 23.02 10.61 -0.42
CA ALA A 549 23.41 9.23 -0.65
C ALA A 549 24.04 8.64 0.62
N GLY A 550 24.03 7.31 0.74
CA GLY A 550 24.55 6.60 1.92
C GLY A 550 23.62 6.61 3.13
N GLY A 551 22.43 7.20 3.03
CA GLY A 551 21.45 7.28 4.11
C GLY A 551 20.71 5.96 4.45
N GLY A 552 20.90 4.91 3.65
CA GLY A 552 20.27 3.57 3.75
C GLY A 552 18.73 3.53 3.65
N ARG A 553 18.08 2.42 4.04
CA ARG A 553 16.64 2.12 3.80
C ARG A 553 15.64 2.94 4.65
N ALA A 554 14.93 3.91 4.07
CA ALA A 554 13.85 4.62 4.78
C ALA A 554 12.71 3.71 5.27
N LEU A 555 12.12 4.08 6.41
CA LEU A 555 10.97 3.44 7.10
C LEU A 555 9.67 3.37 6.27
N SER A 556 9.58 4.07 5.15
CA SER A 556 8.28 4.45 4.59
C SER A 556 8.09 4.20 3.10
N ALA A 557 9.00 3.50 2.43
CA ALA A 557 8.80 3.23 1.01
C ALA A 557 9.59 2.02 0.53
N VAL A 558 9.12 0.80 0.79
CA VAL A 558 9.49 -0.35 -0.04
C VAL A 558 8.31 -1.31 -0.23
N GLU A 559 7.33 -0.94 -1.06
CA GLU A 559 6.58 -1.95 -1.83
C GLU A 559 7.45 -2.46 -2.99
N ARG A 560 8.69 -2.93 -2.78
CA ARG A 560 9.51 -3.53 -3.87
C ARG A 560 10.56 -4.51 -3.35
N GLU A 561 10.17 -5.76 -3.19
CA GLU A 561 11.13 -6.89 -3.27
C GLU A 561 10.82 -7.86 -4.42
N GLU A 562 9.63 -7.81 -5.03
CA GLU A 562 9.32 -8.60 -6.24
C GLU A 562 9.45 -7.77 -7.53
N ALA A 563 9.72 -8.46 -8.64
CA ALA A 563 9.98 -7.87 -9.96
C ALA A 563 8.82 -7.01 -10.51
N ASP A 564 7.63 -7.09 -9.91
CA ASP A 564 6.42 -6.34 -10.23
C ASP A 564 6.09 -5.21 -9.24
N GLY A 565 6.76 -5.16 -8.08
CA GLY A 565 6.56 -4.14 -7.04
C GLY A 565 5.24 -4.24 -6.29
N ALA A 566 4.66 -5.43 -6.15
CA ALA A 566 3.48 -5.66 -5.30
C ALA A 566 3.86 -6.11 -3.87
N LEU A 567 3.03 -5.76 -2.88
CA LEU A 567 3.16 -6.20 -1.50
C LEU A 567 2.50 -7.57 -1.32
N MET A 568 3.29 -8.59 -0.94
CA MET A 568 2.76 -9.92 -0.70
C MET A 568 1.95 -9.97 0.59
N CYS A 569 0.65 -10.18 0.45
CA CYS A 569 -0.30 -10.38 1.53
C CYS A 569 -0.57 -11.87 1.71
N ARG A 570 -1.13 -12.24 2.85
CA ARG A 570 -1.49 -13.62 3.16
C ARG A 570 -2.84 -13.71 3.83
N LEU A 571 -3.36 -14.90 3.95
CA LEU A 571 -4.70 -15.16 4.46
C LEU A 571 -4.66 -15.60 5.92
N SER A 572 -5.73 -15.32 6.66
CA SER A 572 -5.88 -15.70 8.08
C SER A 572 -5.71 -17.22 8.37
N ASP A 573 -5.90 -18.09 7.38
CA ASP A 573 -5.68 -19.55 7.45
C ASP A 573 -4.22 -19.96 7.20
N GLN A 574 -3.43 -19.08 6.61
CA GLN A 574 -2.02 -19.29 6.25
C GLN A 574 -1.03 -18.88 7.33
N VAL A 575 -1.48 -18.28 8.44
CA VAL A 575 -0.61 -17.96 9.60
C VAL A 575 0.08 -19.23 10.11
N SER A 576 1.37 -19.11 10.43
CA SER A 576 2.16 -20.23 10.94
C SER A 576 1.52 -20.88 12.17
N ARG A 577 1.32 -22.20 12.12
CA ARG A 577 0.77 -23.02 13.20
C ARG A 577 1.85 -23.65 14.08
N GLY A 578 3.10 -23.19 13.92
CA GLY A 578 4.27 -23.70 14.61
C GLY A 578 4.99 -24.78 13.82
N HIS A 579 5.75 -25.63 14.52
CA HIS A 579 6.64 -26.61 13.89
C HIS A 579 6.04 -28.01 13.98
N ALA A 580 5.69 -28.56 12.82
CA ALA A 580 5.05 -29.86 12.68
C ALA A 580 5.76 -30.94 13.50
N GLY A 581 5.02 -31.59 14.40
CA GLY A 581 5.52 -32.71 15.21
C GLY A 581 6.42 -32.31 16.38
N VAL A 582 6.93 -31.08 16.45
CA VAL A 582 7.85 -30.64 17.51
C VAL A 582 7.12 -29.83 18.58
N LEU A 583 6.59 -28.66 18.20
CA LEU A 583 5.95 -27.73 19.12
C LEU A 583 4.91 -26.90 18.35
N PRO A 584 3.61 -27.15 18.54
CA PRO A 584 2.55 -26.40 17.87
C PRO A 584 2.39 -25.01 18.54
N ALA A 585 1.90 -24.04 17.78
CA ALA A 585 1.88 -22.65 18.23
C ALA A 585 0.76 -22.34 19.25
N ASP A 586 -0.29 -23.15 19.31
CA ASP A 586 -1.35 -23.06 20.32
C ASP A 586 -0.87 -23.40 21.74
N GLU A 587 0.11 -24.30 21.87
CA GLU A 587 0.79 -24.57 23.14
C GLU A 587 1.65 -23.38 23.59
N LEU A 588 2.16 -22.54 22.67
CA LEU A 588 3.02 -21.41 23.02
C LEU A 588 2.27 -20.30 23.76
N LEU A 589 1.02 -20.04 23.37
CA LEU A 589 0.17 -19.01 23.95
C LEU A 589 -1.30 -19.41 23.84
N THR A 590 -1.96 -19.62 24.97
CA THR A 590 -3.37 -20.06 25.00
C THR A 590 -4.32 -18.91 24.69
N THR A 591 -4.15 -17.75 25.31
CA THR A 591 -4.99 -16.56 25.15
C THR A 591 -4.17 -15.27 25.31
N ILE A 592 -4.64 -14.17 24.70
CA ILE A 592 -4.16 -12.80 24.96
C ILE A 592 -4.98 -12.07 26.03
N GLY A 593 -5.92 -12.76 26.67
CA GLY A 593 -6.77 -12.20 27.74
C GLY A 593 -7.90 -11.29 27.24
N SER A 594 -8.18 -11.25 25.93
CA SER A 594 -9.26 -10.45 25.36
C SER A 594 -9.78 -11.03 24.04
N ALA A 595 -11.10 -11.04 23.90
CA ALA A 595 -11.78 -11.33 22.64
C ALA A 595 -12.24 -10.06 21.91
N ALA A 596 -11.86 -8.87 22.40
CA ALA A 596 -12.29 -7.58 21.87
C ALA A 596 -11.59 -7.16 20.57
N VAL A 597 -10.58 -7.93 20.15
CA VAL A 597 -9.73 -7.66 18.99
C VAL A 597 -9.91 -8.78 17.93
N PRO A 598 -9.48 -8.56 16.67
CA PRO A 598 -9.51 -9.61 15.65
C PRO A 598 -8.83 -10.91 16.11
N ASP A 599 -9.47 -12.06 15.88
CA ASP A 599 -8.97 -13.37 16.30
C ASP A 599 -7.59 -13.70 15.69
N GLU A 600 -7.30 -13.12 14.53
CA GLU A 600 -5.99 -13.21 13.90
C GLU A 600 -4.87 -12.65 14.78
N VAL A 601 -5.13 -11.70 15.69
CA VAL A 601 -4.12 -11.14 16.62
C VAL A 601 -3.51 -12.23 17.51
N LEU A 602 -4.33 -13.17 18.03
CA LEU A 602 -3.83 -14.30 18.80
C LEU A 602 -3.01 -15.25 17.92
N SER A 603 -3.47 -15.52 16.70
CA SER A 603 -2.73 -16.38 15.75
C SER A 603 -1.37 -15.77 15.40
N LEU A 604 -1.32 -14.46 15.15
CA LEU A 604 -0.10 -13.70 14.88
C LEU A 604 0.84 -13.65 16.09
N ALA A 605 0.31 -13.53 17.31
CA ALA A 605 1.11 -13.55 18.54
C ALA A 605 1.77 -14.93 18.76
N ARG A 606 1.02 -16.02 18.51
CA ARG A 606 1.53 -17.39 18.54
C ARG A 606 2.64 -17.61 17.50
N GLU A 607 2.41 -17.15 16.28
CA GLU A 607 3.41 -17.19 15.22
C GLU A 607 4.65 -16.35 15.56
N ALA A 608 4.49 -15.16 16.13
CA ALA A 608 5.61 -14.34 16.61
C ALA A 608 6.47 -15.10 17.63
N LEU A 609 5.87 -15.74 18.63
CA LEU A 609 6.60 -16.58 19.60
C LEU A 609 7.24 -17.80 18.94
N ALA A 610 6.58 -18.40 17.95
CA ALA A 610 7.08 -19.58 17.25
C ALA A 610 8.32 -19.25 16.42
N GLU A 611 8.41 -18.07 15.82
CA GLU A 611 9.46 -17.71 14.87
C GLU A 611 10.55 -16.79 15.47
N ASP A 612 10.42 -16.45 16.76
CA ASP A 612 11.39 -15.61 17.46
C ASP A 612 12.73 -16.35 17.69
N PRO A 613 13.84 -15.90 17.08
CA PRO A 613 15.14 -16.55 17.24
C PRO A 613 15.69 -16.44 18.67
N TYR A 614 15.37 -15.40 19.43
CA TYR A 614 15.84 -15.20 20.80
C TYR A 614 15.17 -16.16 21.80
N LEU A 615 14.01 -16.70 21.43
CA LEU A 615 13.26 -17.65 22.24
C LEU A 615 13.58 -19.12 21.92
N ALA A 616 14.60 -19.40 21.09
CA ALA A 616 14.94 -20.78 20.71
C ALA A 616 15.24 -21.67 21.93
N SER A 617 15.95 -21.15 22.95
CA SER A 617 16.27 -21.91 24.16
C SER A 617 15.01 -22.29 24.92
N TRP A 618 14.12 -21.33 25.12
CA TRP A 618 12.86 -21.53 25.82
C TRP A 618 11.96 -22.52 25.08
N ARG A 619 11.87 -22.43 23.75
CA ARG A 619 11.14 -23.41 22.92
C ARG A 619 11.75 -24.81 23.03
N ALA A 620 13.08 -24.93 23.09
CA ALA A 620 13.76 -26.22 23.28
C ALA A 620 13.45 -26.85 24.65
N ASP A 621 13.42 -26.04 25.70
CA ASP A 621 13.01 -26.50 27.05
C ASP A 621 11.58 -27.04 27.04
N ARG A 622 10.67 -26.42 26.27
CA ARG A 622 9.28 -26.88 26.10
C ARG A 622 9.12 -28.11 25.21
N ALA A 623 10.05 -28.36 24.30
CA ALA A 623 10.06 -29.59 23.49
C ALA A 623 10.56 -30.80 24.28
N THR A 624 11.41 -30.59 25.30
CA THR A 624 12.06 -31.67 26.07
C THR A 624 11.06 -32.65 26.73
N PRO A 625 9.96 -32.21 27.38
CA PRO A 625 8.94 -33.12 27.93
C PRO A 625 8.28 -34.05 26.90
N ARG A 626 8.37 -33.75 25.60
CA ARG A 626 7.85 -34.57 24.50
C ARG A 626 8.86 -35.63 24.02
N GLY A 627 10.01 -35.74 24.69
CA GLY A 627 11.06 -36.71 24.38
C GLY A 627 12.07 -36.23 23.33
N PHE A 628 12.07 -34.94 22.95
CA PHE A 628 13.07 -34.38 22.06
C PHE A 628 14.37 -34.07 22.80
N ASP A 629 15.52 -34.29 22.14
CA ASP A 629 16.81 -33.81 22.62
C ASP A 629 16.83 -32.28 22.59
N ARG A 630 17.20 -31.66 23.71
CA ARG A 630 17.20 -30.20 23.88
C ARG A 630 18.13 -29.52 22.88
N GLY A 631 19.33 -30.06 22.65
CA GLY A 631 20.31 -29.46 21.74
C GLY A 631 19.84 -29.53 20.29
N ALA A 632 19.28 -30.67 19.87
CA ALA A 632 18.70 -30.85 18.55
C ALA A 632 17.46 -29.95 18.34
N ALA A 633 16.57 -29.84 19.34
CA ALA A 633 15.41 -28.95 19.27
C ALA A 633 15.83 -27.48 19.17
N MET A 634 16.83 -27.06 19.95
CA MET A 634 17.41 -25.73 19.88
C MET A 634 17.97 -25.41 18.48
N ALA A 635 18.83 -26.28 17.95
CA ALA A 635 19.40 -26.13 16.62
C ALA A 635 18.30 -26.08 15.54
N ARG A 636 17.25 -26.88 15.71
CA ARG A 636 16.09 -26.87 14.81
C ARG A 636 15.37 -25.52 14.83
N PHE A 637 15.07 -24.99 16.01
CA PHE A 637 14.35 -23.72 16.16
C PHE A 637 15.14 -22.52 15.64
N VAL A 638 16.47 -22.55 15.76
CA VAL A 638 17.35 -21.55 15.14
C VAL A 638 17.33 -21.67 13.62
N ALA A 639 17.39 -22.89 13.07
CA ALA A 639 17.32 -23.11 11.62
C ALA A 639 15.99 -22.66 11.01
N GLU A 640 14.86 -22.87 11.71
CA GLU A 640 13.54 -22.43 11.25
C GLU A 640 13.40 -20.91 11.26
N ALA A 641 13.91 -20.25 12.32
CA ALA A 641 13.97 -18.80 12.36
C ALA A 641 14.86 -18.26 11.23
N ALA A 642 16.01 -18.91 10.97
CA ALA A 642 16.88 -18.54 9.86
C ALA A 642 16.12 -18.55 8.53
N VAL A 643 15.37 -19.61 8.22
CA VAL A 643 14.54 -19.69 7.01
C VAL A 643 13.50 -18.58 6.96
N ALA A 644 12.74 -18.40 8.03
CA ALA A 644 11.67 -17.41 8.09
C ALA A 644 12.17 -15.99 7.81
N HIS A 645 13.34 -15.64 8.37
CA HIS A 645 13.98 -14.33 8.19
C HIS A 645 14.83 -14.22 6.93
N SER A 646 15.26 -15.35 6.35
CA SER A 646 16.14 -15.38 5.17
C SER A 646 15.42 -15.56 3.84
N TYR A 647 14.20 -16.10 3.84
CA TYR A 647 13.50 -16.52 2.63
C TYR A 647 13.41 -15.41 1.58
N TYR A 648 13.21 -14.18 2.03
CA TYR A 648 13.14 -13.00 1.19
C TYR A 648 14.35 -12.05 1.38
N ALA A 649 15.24 -12.31 2.34
CA ALA A 649 16.33 -11.39 2.65
C ALA A 649 17.44 -11.43 1.59
N ALA A 650 17.68 -10.28 0.95
CA ALA A 650 18.86 -10.06 0.12
C ALA A 650 20.16 -9.84 0.93
N ASP A 651 20.12 -9.96 2.27
CA ASP A 651 21.28 -9.75 3.15
C ASP A 651 22.05 -11.05 3.47
N ASN A 652 23.34 -11.06 3.14
CA ASN A 652 24.21 -12.22 3.36
C ASN A 652 24.57 -12.34 4.85
N LYS A 653 24.65 -11.21 5.55
CA LYS A 653 25.09 -11.16 6.95
C LYS A 653 24.06 -11.80 7.88
N SER A 654 22.78 -11.56 7.62
CA SER A 654 21.69 -12.20 8.39
C SER A 654 21.79 -13.72 8.31
N ILE A 655 21.88 -14.31 7.11
CA ILE A 655 22.02 -15.77 6.95
C ILE A 655 23.32 -16.29 7.55
N SER A 656 24.44 -15.58 7.37
CA SER A 656 25.72 -15.97 7.97
C SER A 656 25.68 -16.02 9.50
N SER A 657 24.96 -15.10 10.12
CA SER A 657 24.78 -15.09 11.58
C SER A 657 24.07 -16.35 12.08
N TYR A 658 23.12 -16.88 11.31
CA TYR A 658 22.39 -18.10 11.66
C TYR A 658 23.15 -19.38 11.31
N LEU A 659 23.86 -19.40 10.17
CA LEU A 659 24.60 -20.58 9.71
C LEU A 659 25.97 -20.73 10.37
N GLY A 660 26.47 -19.69 11.06
CA GLY A 660 27.83 -19.66 11.60
C GLY A 660 28.93 -19.77 10.53
N THR A 661 28.58 -19.51 9.26
CA THR A 661 29.47 -19.61 8.10
C THR A 661 29.25 -18.43 7.15
N ASP A 662 30.34 -17.94 6.56
CA ASP A 662 30.28 -16.81 5.63
C ASP A 662 29.55 -17.18 4.35
N VAL A 663 28.51 -16.41 4.02
CA VAL A 663 27.76 -16.49 2.77
C VAL A 663 28.28 -15.37 1.89
N SER A 664 29.23 -15.70 1.03
CA SER A 664 29.96 -14.72 0.21
C SER A 664 29.29 -14.40 -1.13
N SER A 665 28.25 -15.15 -1.52
CA SER A 665 27.60 -14.98 -2.82
C SER A 665 26.09 -15.24 -2.78
N ALA A 666 25.35 -14.63 -3.72
CA ALA A 666 23.92 -14.87 -3.89
C ALA A 666 23.60 -16.34 -4.23
N ALA A 667 24.49 -17.03 -4.96
CA ALA A 667 24.30 -18.45 -5.28
C ALA A 667 24.42 -19.35 -4.04
N THR A 668 25.42 -19.11 -3.18
CA THR A 668 25.58 -19.83 -1.91
C THR A 668 24.37 -19.61 -1.00
N ARG A 669 23.89 -18.37 -0.95
CA ARG A 669 22.69 -17.99 -0.21
C ARG A 669 21.46 -18.74 -0.68
N GLN A 670 21.26 -18.79 -1.99
CA GLN A 670 20.13 -19.50 -2.59
C GLN A 670 20.18 -20.99 -2.27
N ILE A 671 21.34 -21.64 -2.43
CA ILE A 671 21.52 -23.07 -2.10
C ILE A 671 21.22 -23.33 -0.61
N ALA A 672 21.72 -22.49 0.29
CA ALA A 672 21.47 -22.63 1.71
C ALA A 672 19.98 -22.46 2.05
N THR A 673 19.34 -21.43 1.50
CA THR A 673 17.92 -21.14 1.71
C THR A 673 17.05 -22.27 1.15
N GLU A 674 17.29 -22.73 -0.08
CA GLU A 674 16.59 -23.87 -0.68
C GLU A 674 16.77 -25.17 0.11
N GLY A 675 17.98 -25.43 0.60
CA GLY A 675 18.28 -26.59 1.43
C GLY A 675 17.49 -26.58 2.74
N LEU A 676 17.46 -25.43 3.42
CA LEU A 676 16.70 -25.27 4.66
C LEU A 676 15.18 -25.33 4.41
N LEU A 677 14.68 -24.71 3.33
CA LEU A 677 13.27 -24.72 2.96
C LEU A 677 12.74 -26.14 2.75
N ARG A 678 13.48 -27.00 2.03
CA ARG A 678 13.08 -28.40 1.81
C ARG A 678 12.95 -29.20 3.10
N MET A 679 13.68 -28.79 4.13
CA MET A 679 13.69 -29.43 5.43
C MET A 679 12.79 -28.74 6.43
N SER A 680 12.14 -27.62 6.11
CA SER A 680 11.32 -26.83 7.05
C SER A 680 10.11 -27.63 7.56
N LEU A 681 9.79 -27.45 8.85
CA LEU A 681 8.61 -28.01 9.52
C LEU A 681 7.57 -26.93 9.77
N SER A 682 7.80 -25.70 9.31
CA SER A 682 6.85 -24.60 9.43
C SER A 682 5.54 -24.95 8.74
N GLN A 683 4.42 -24.81 9.46
CA GLN A 683 3.09 -25.06 8.93
C GLN A 683 2.37 -23.75 8.64
N GLY A 684 2.45 -23.26 7.41
CA GLY A 684 1.81 -22.02 6.99
C GLY A 684 2.63 -21.32 5.91
N VAL A 685 2.33 -20.04 5.69
CA VAL A 685 3.07 -19.15 4.80
C VAL A 685 3.74 -18.08 5.65
N TRP A 686 5.06 -17.97 5.52
CA TRP A 686 5.82 -16.95 6.22
C TRP A 686 5.37 -15.55 5.81
N THR A 687 5.43 -14.64 6.78
CA THR A 687 5.13 -13.23 6.53
C THR A 687 6.17 -12.65 5.56
N HIS A 688 5.73 -11.76 4.67
CA HIS A 688 6.62 -10.92 3.88
C HIS A 688 7.58 -10.12 4.80
N PRO A 689 8.81 -9.78 4.38
CA PRO A 689 9.80 -9.14 5.27
C PRO A 689 9.38 -7.79 5.80
N GLU A 690 8.55 -7.06 5.04
CA GLU A 690 7.94 -5.82 5.52
C GLU A 690 7.20 -6.04 6.86
N GLY A 691 6.62 -7.21 7.11
CA GLY A 691 5.86 -7.50 8.33
C GLY A 691 6.69 -8.08 9.48
N VAL A 692 8.02 -8.24 9.30
CA VAL A 692 8.91 -8.88 10.27
C VAL A 692 10.21 -8.11 10.40
N THR A 693 10.40 -7.48 11.56
CA THR A 693 11.58 -6.68 11.83
C THR A 693 12.44 -7.36 12.89
N MET A 694 13.71 -7.58 12.58
CA MET A 694 14.74 -7.88 13.57
C MET A 694 15.25 -6.56 14.13
N TRP A 695 15.21 -6.41 15.45
CA TRP A 695 15.48 -5.13 16.07
C TRP A 695 16.92 -4.67 15.83
N GLY A 696 17.03 -3.40 15.50
CA GLY A 696 18.24 -2.59 15.59
C GLY A 696 17.82 -1.15 15.78
N GLN A 697 18.62 -0.36 16.50
CA GLN A 697 18.25 1.02 16.85
C GLN A 697 17.96 1.83 15.57
N PRO A 698 16.73 2.39 15.42
CA PRO A 698 16.33 3.09 14.21
C PRO A 698 16.73 4.57 14.24
N TRP A 699 17.21 5.09 13.10
CA TRP A 699 17.63 6.49 12.92
C TRP A 699 16.93 7.19 11.74
N ARG A 700 15.75 6.71 11.40
CA ARG A 700 14.95 7.21 10.27
C ARG A 700 13.53 7.58 10.76
N PRO A 701 12.75 8.36 10.00
CA PRO A 701 13.15 9.10 8.81
C PRO A 701 14.19 10.17 9.15
N MET A 702 15.05 10.50 8.17
CA MET A 702 16.02 11.59 8.32
C MET A 702 15.40 12.91 7.84
N PHE A 703 15.84 14.01 8.42
CA PHE A 703 15.46 15.35 8.02
C PHE A 703 16.71 16.15 7.67
N CYS A 704 16.57 17.03 6.68
CA CYS A 704 17.58 18.00 6.31
C CYS A 704 17.07 19.38 6.70
N ASP A 705 17.82 19.98 7.61
CA ASP A 705 17.71 21.39 7.95
C ASP A 705 18.50 22.19 6.93
N TRP A 706 17.88 23.23 6.39
CA TRP A 706 18.46 24.05 5.34
C TRP A 706 18.22 25.52 5.59
N GLU A 707 19.18 26.31 5.17
CA GLU A 707 19.12 27.76 5.05
C GLU A 707 19.62 28.13 3.66
N ILE A 708 18.86 28.93 2.95
CA ILE A 708 19.16 29.41 1.60
C ILE A 708 19.19 30.94 1.68
N ALA A 709 20.30 31.53 1.23
CA ALA A 709 20.39 32.96 0.96
C ALA A 709 20.21 33.18 -0.55
N LEU A 710 19.24 34.00 -0.92
CA LEU A 710 18.99 34.42 -2.29
C LEU A 710 19.55 35.83 -2.47
N ASP A 711 20.67 35.93 -3.17
CA ASP A 711 21.26 37.20 -3.55
C ASP A 711 20.50 37.76 -4.76
N LEU A 712 19.86 38.91 -4.57
CA LEU A 712 19.05 39.60 -5.57
C LEU A 712 19.84 40.77 -6.16
N GLY A 713 19.94 40.80 -7.48
CA GLY A 713 20.64 41.83 -8.25
C GLY A 713 19.84 42.28 -9.47
N ALA A 714 20.20 43.42 -10.03
CA ALA A 714 19.64 43.89 -11.29
C ALA A 714 20.10 43.01 -12.47
N LEU A 715 19.29 42.93 -13.53
CA LEU A 715 19.65 42.26 -14.79
C LEU A 715 20.78 42.99 -15.53
N GLU A 716 21.05 44.26 -15.17
CA GLU A 716 22.16 45.05 -15.70
C GLU A 716 23.49 44.39 -15.36
N GLY A 717 24.31 44.12 -16.38
CA GLY A 717 25.58 43.41 -16.22
C GLY A 717 25.50 41.90 -16.46
N TRP A 718 24.35 41.37 -16.86
CA TRP A 718 24.22 40.00 -17.38
C TRP A 718 24.17 40.00 -18.91
N SER A 719 24.77 38.99 -19.55
CA SER A 719 24.71 38.77 -21.00
C SER A 719 24.21 37.37 -21.32
N LEU A 720 23.36 37.25 -22.34
CA LEU A 720 22.91 35.94 -22.82
C LEU A 720 24.00 35.30 -23.67
N ASP A 721 24.50 34.12 -23.27
CA ASP A 721 25.39 33.28 -24.07
C ASP A 721 24.74 31.92 -24.32
N GLY A 722 24.42 31.63 -25.59
CA GLY A 722 23.62 30.47 -25.94
C GLY A 722 22.20 30.52 -25.37
N VAL A 723 21.93 29.66 -24.36
CA VAL A 723 20.60 29.46 -23.76
C VAL A 723 20.49 30.11 -22.36
N ASP A 724 21.62 30.41 -21.70
CA ASP A 724 21.68 30.88 -20.31
C ASP A 724 22.20 32.33 -20.20
N LEU A 725 21.88 32.98 -19.07
CA LEU A 725 22.41 34.29 -18.71
C LEU A 725 23.69 34.13 -17.90
N ASP A 726 24.79 34.68 -18.41
CA ASP A 726 26.07 34.73 -17.71
C ASP A 726 26.34 36.11 -17.10
N PRO A 727 26.96 36.17 -15.91
CA PRO A 727 27.39 37.43 -15.35
C PRO A 727 28.52 38.01 -16.21
N GLY A 728 28.38 39.27 -16.59
CA GLY A 728 29.44 40.03 -17.23
C GLY A 728 30.64 40.22 -16.31
N THR A 729 31.75 40.70 -16.87
CA THR A 729 32.98 40.98 -16.11
C THR A 729 33.16 42.50 -15.99
N PRO A 730 33.13 43.10 -14.78
CA PRO A 730 33.00 42.46 -13.46
C PRO A 730 31.57 42.01 -13.14
N ALA A 731 31.46 41.01 -12.25
CA ALA A 731 30.18 40.46 -11.85
C ALA A 731 29.24 41.55 -11.28
N PRO A 732 27.93 41.51 -11.60
CA PRO A 732 26.97 42.49 -11.14
C PRO A 732 26.83 42.47 -9.61
N ALA A 733 26.61 43.64 -9.02
CA ALA A 733 26.42 43.78 -7.58
C ALA A 733 25.04 43.22 -7.17
N MET A 734 25.02 42.42 -6.10
CA MET A 734 23.82 41.83 -5.51
C MET A 734 23.60 42.43 -4.11
N PRO A 735 22.92 43.59 -3.97
CA PRO A 735 22.87 44.34 -2.71
C PRO A 735 21.83 43.80 -1.71
N GLU A 736 20.90 42.97 -2.14
CA GLU A 736 19.81 42.46 -1.29
C GLU A 736 19.94 40.94 -1.16
N ALA A 737 19.94 40.43 0.07
CA ALA A 737 19.95 38.99 0.34
C ALA A 737 18.67 38.61 1.09
N LEU A 738 17.87 37.73 0.49
CA LEU A 738 16.70 37.15 1.14
C LEU A 738 17.08 35.78 1.71
N THR A 739 17.10 35.67 3.04
CA THR A 739 17.36 34.38 3.70
C THR A 739 16.05 33.65 3.99
N MET A 740 16.01 32.38 3.65
CA MET A 740 14.91 31.45 3.94
C MET A 740 15.48 30.23 4.62
N SER A 741 14.84 29.76 5.69
CA SER A 741 15.20 28.51 6.35
C SER A 741 14.02 27.56 6.44
N GLY A 742 14.33 26.28 6.56
CA GLY A 742 13.32 25.24 6.70
C GLY A 742 13.91 23.89 7.02
N ARG A 743 12.99 22.94 7.21
CA ARG A 743 13.29 21.53 7.46
C ARG A 743 12.51 20.69 6.46
N SER A 744 13.23 19.84 5.73
CA SER A 744 12.66 18.93 4.74
C SER A 744 12.94 17.49 5.11
N SER A 745 11.93 16.62 4.99
CA SER A 745 12.14 15.19 5.19
C SER A 745 12.91 14.60 4.00
N LEU A 746 13.88 13.74 4.28
CA LEU A 746 14.62 13.01 3.26
C LEU A 746 13.85 11.74 2.88
N VAL A 747 13.21 11.79 1.71
CA VAL A 747 12.38 10.70 1.17
C VAL A 747 13.10 9.98 0.02
N THR A 748 12.90 8.67 -0.08
CA THR A 748 13.54 7.82 -1.09
C THR A 748 12.75 7.68 -2.40
N GLY A 749 11.51 8.17 -2.44
CA GLY A 749 10.57 7.91 -3.55
C GLY A 749 11.09 8.34 -4.93
N VAL A 750 11.67 9.54 -5.04
CA VAL A 750 12.22 10.06 -6.30
C VAL A 750 13.44 9.25 -6.75
N ALA A 751 14.34 8.94 -5.82
CA ALA A 751 15.52 8.11 -6.10
C ALA A 751 15.13 6.69 -6.56
N GLY A 752 14.10 6.10 -5.91
CA GLY A 752 13.57 4.78 -6.28
C GLY A 752 12.91 4.76 -7.67
N ALA A 753 12.12 5.78 -8.00
CA ALA A 753 11.50 5.90 -9.32
C ALA A 753 12.56 6.03 -10.44
N MET A 754 13.60 6.83 -10.18
CA MET A 754 14.72 7.00 -11.12
C MET A 754 15.52 5.71 -11.31
N ALA A 755 15.88 5.02 -10.23
CA ALA A 755 16.59 3.74 -10.29
C ALA A 755 15.80 2.68 -11.08
N ALA A 756 14.48 2.62 -10.88
CA ALA A 756 13.59 1.72 -11.61
C ALA A 756 13.56 2.06 -13.12
N GLY A 757 13.45 3.33 -13.48
CA GLY A 757 13.50 3.78 -14.88
C GLY A 757 14.83 3.44 -15.57
N LEU A 758 15.96 3.63 -14.87
CA LEU A 758 17.29 3.25 -15.37
C LEU A 758 17.40 1.74 -15.61
N THR A 759 16.89 0.93 -14.67
CA THR A 759 16.96 -0.53 -14.74
C THR A 759 16.07 -1.08 -15.85
N GLN A 760 14.85 -0.54 -16.00
CA GLN A 760 13.95 -0.88 -17.09
C GLN A 760 14.63 -0.64 -18.44
N ARG A 761 15.20 0.55 -18.63
CA ARG A 761 15.84 0.93 -19.90
C ARG A 761 17.10 0.12 -20.19
N ALA A 762 17.93 -0.16 -19.19
CA ALA A 762 19.08 -1.07 -19.33
C ALA A 762 18.63 -2.51 -19.71
N GLY A 763 17.48 -2.95 -19.20
CA GLY A 763 16.84 -4.20 -19.61
C GLY A 763 16.34 -4.19 -21.06
N GLU A 764 15.80 -3.06 -21.53
CA GLU A 764 15.35 -2.86 -22.92
C GLU A 764 16.53 -2.74 -23.92
N GLU A 765 17.70 -2.25 -23.48
CA GLU A 765 18.91 -2.13 -24.30
C GLU A 765 19.73 -3.43 -24.40
N ARG A 766 19.73 -4.30 -23.38
CA ARG A 766 20.41 -5.61 -23.42
C ARG A 766 20.09 -6.51 -24.63
N PRO A 767 18.86 -6.59 -25.15
CA PRO A 767 18.56 -7.37 -26.36
C PRO A 767 19.00 -6.67 -27.67
N ARG A 768 19.42 -5.39 -27.62
CA ARG A 768 20.00 -4.66 -28.76
C ARG A 768 21.53 -4.74 -28.71
N GLY A 769 22.07 -5.94 -28.88
CA GLY A 769 23.53 -6.13 -29.06
C GLY A 769 24.06 -5.38 -30.29
N PRO A 770 25.38 -5.16 -30.39
CA PRO A 770 25.98 -4.32 -31.43
C PRO A 770 25.78 -4.99 -32.79
N GLY A 771 25.01 -4.31 -33.66
CA GLY A 771 24.97 -4.55 -35.10
C GLY A 771 25.93 -3.63 -35.82
#